data_AF-A0A7X9L7Q3-F1
#
_entry.id   AF-A0A7X9L7Q3-F1
#
_cell.length_a   1.000
_cell.length_b   1.000
_cell.length_c   1.000
_cell.angle_alpha   90.00
_cell.angle_beta   90.00
_cell.angle_gamma   90.00
#
_symmetry.space_group_name_H-M   'P 1'
#
loop_
_entity.id
_entity.type
_entity.pdbx_description
1 polymer ?
#
loop_
_entity_poly.entity_id
_entity_poly.type
_entity_poly.pdbx_seq_one_letter_code
_entity_poly.pdbx_strand_id
1 'polypeptide(L)'
;IPEPTVGFLAERLARGVPAEEPMLEVLIRKHYSDYDLTALRGLTIDGRAAADADYRLESRPTRVVSTLGRIDEMAADGPICALATDLLGQRDGEEAVVELYISWPDAPEVDVAGARLEELLSGWPLGENVRRIVVAVCNHKVDPRYLSFRWTTSGEIAEDQRIRGVHPMVARRLDLWRLREFDVTRLPAPEDVLLFDCVAKSNPADRRLVAMAQVRQLAPVRDERGRLIGLPHAERAVENCLEAIRRTRAARGSEGNRLDMNHVWVHVWPVIDLDHKDIAALQAKITPLGEGAGIEEVLAQGRFDQPGQGIIPLAVRFHYRPGAGVTASIDAPPSEPLKPLDDYAGRVLRARRRGLVYPYELSEVLAGPGGTITELDLDADGHLVPVQRERGLNSAGIICALVTTPTPLHPEGMTRIVLSGDPTRGLGAVAEPECRRIIAALDLAERMRVPLEWYTLSSGARISMDSGTENMDWVGAALRRIIQFTQAGGEINIVVAGINVGAQPYWNAEATMLMHTKGILVMTPDSAMVLTGKQSLDFSGGVSAEDNFGIGGYDRVMGPNGQAQYWAPDLPGAFRILMSHYAHTYVMPGEDGPRRAPTSDPSDRDVSDYPHGGEFATVGEIFTANPDRKKAFDIRTVMAAVADADHPRSERWAGMADADTAVVMDARIGGHSVCMVGIESKPVPRAGFPPTDGPDTYTAGTLFPRSSKKVARAINAASGNRPLVVLANLSGFDGSPESMRNLQLEYGAEIGRAVVNFDGPIVFVVISRYHGGAFVVFSKTLNENMTVLAVEGSFASVIGG
;
A
#
# COMPACT_ATOMS: atom_id res chain seq x y z
N ILE A 1 -0.94 -31.08 14.26
CA ILE A 1 -2.31 -31.09 13.69
C ILE A 1 -2.93 -32.44 14.05
N PRO A 2 -3.52 -32.55 15.25
CA PRO A 2 -3.99 -33.83 15.79
C PRO A 2 -5.08 -34.43 14.90
N GLU A 3 -5.12 -35.76 14.71
CA GLU A 3 -6.17 -36.45 13.95
C GLU A 3 -6.99 -37.37 14.88
N PRO A 4 -8.11 -36.89 15.46
CA PRO A 4 -8.89 -37.64 16.45
C PRO A 4 -9.37 -39.01 15.94
N THR A 5 -9.60 -39.13 14.63
CA THR A 5 -10.03 -40.38 13.98
C THR A 5 -9.04 -41.54 14.18
N VAL A 6 -7.73 -41.26 14.23
CA VAL A 6 -6.70 -42.30 14.42
C VAL A 6 -6.63 -42.72 15.89
N GLY A 7 -6.97 -41.83 16.82
CA GLY A 7 -7.07 -42.16 18.25
C GLY A 7 -8.04 -43.31 18.50
N PHE A 8 -9.21 -43.31 17.84
CA PHE A 8 -10.15 -44.44 17.93
C PHE A 8 -9.56 -45.76 17.42
N LEU A 9 -8.77 -45.73 16.34
CA LEU A 9 -8.07 -46.91 15.84
C LEU A 9 -7.00 -47.38 16.84
N ALA A 10 -6.24 -46.46 17.43
CA ALA A 10 -5.23 -46.77 18.44
C ALA A 10 -5.83 -47.40 19.71
N GLU A 11 -6.97 -46.90 20.19
CA GLU A 11 -7.72 -47.50 21.32
C GLU A 11 -8.20 -48.91 21.01
N ARG A 12 -8.67 -49.16 19.78
CA ARG A 12 -9.09 -50.49 19.33
C ARG A 12 -7.90 -51.44 19.23
N LEU A 13 -6.80 -50.98 18.62
CA LEU A 13 -5.58 -51.75 18.45
C LEU A 13 -4.92 -52.15 19.79
N ALA A 14 -5.09 -51.33 20.83
CA ALA A 14 -4.65 -51.65 22.18
C ALA A 14 -5.34 -52.88 22.79
N ARG A 15 -6.53 -53.26 22.27
CA ARG A 15 -7.27 -54.46 22.71
C ARG A 15 -6.87 -55.73 21.95
N GLY A 16 -6.02 -55.60 20.92
CA GLY A 16 -5.56 -56.69 20.06
C GLY A 16 -5.61 -56.31 18.58
N VAL A 17 -4.96 -57.13 17.75
CA VAL A 17 -4.99 -57.02 16.28
C VAL A 17 -6.27 -57.70 15.77
N PRO A 18 -7.27 -56.97 15.26
CA PRO A 18 -8.52 -57.57 14.78
C PRO A 18 -8.36 -58.20 13.38
N ALA A 19 -9.20 -59.19 13.09
CA ALA A 19 -9.34 -59.78 11.76
C ALA A 19 -10.11 -58.87 10.77
N GLU A 20 -10.93 -57.95 11.30
CA GLU A 20 -11.69 -56.96 10.54
C GLU A 20 -11.53 -55.57 11.19
N GLU A 21 -11.15 -54.57 10.39
CA GLU A 21 -11.00 -53.19 10.88
C GLU A 21 -11.49 -52.16 9.85
N PRO A 22 -12.78 -51.76 9.93
CA PRO A 22 -13.35 -50.77 9.02
C PRO A 22 -12.66 -49.40 9.06
N MET A 23 -11.93 -49.09 10.15
CA MET A 23 -11.21 -47.81 10.26
C MET A 23 -10.11 -47.66 9.20
N LEU A 24 -9.55 -48.74 8.67
CA LEU A 24 -8.57 -48.67 7.57
C LEU A 24 -9.21 -48.04 6.32
N GLU A 25 -10.43 -48.45 5.97
CA GLU A 25 -11.16 -47.88 4.83
C GLU A 25 -11.56 -46.42 5.08
N VAL A 26 -11.96 -46.09 6.32
CA VAL A 26 -12.32 -44.72 6.71
C VAL A 26 -11.11 -43.78 6.59
N LEU A 27 -9.93 -44.23 7.01
CA LEU A 27 -8.70 -43.44 6.96
C LEU A 27 -8.23 -43.25 5.52
N ILE A 28 -8.21 -44.32 4.69
CA ILE A 28 -7.92 -44.20 3.26
C ILE A 28 -8.90 -43.20 2.60
N ARG A 29 -10.21 -43.34 2.86
CA ARG A 29 -11.19 -42.40 2.33
C ARG A 29 -10.89 -40.96 2.75
N LYS A 30 -10.61 -40.72 4.03
CA LYS A 30 -10.30 -39.39 4.56
C LYS A 30 -9.05 -38.76 3.93
N HIS A 31 -8.00 -39.54 3.69
CA HIS A 31 -6.73 -39.03 3.17
C HIS A 31 -6.69 -38.91 1.66
N TYR A 32 -7.43 -39.74 0.92
CA TYR A 32 -7.31 -39.87 -0.53
C TYR A 32 -8.55 -39.47 -1.35
N SER A 33 -9.71 -39.19 -0.74
CA SER A 33 -10.94 -38.85 -1.50
C SER A 33 -10.79 -37.65 -2.44
N ASP A 34 -9.90 -36.71 -2.14
CA ASP A 34 -9.65 -35.52 -2.97
C ASP A 34 -8.83 -35.85 -4.26
N TYR A 35 -8.48 -37.11 -4.49
CA TYR A 35 -7.51 -37.56 -5.50
C TYR A 35 -8.01 -38.76 -6.32
N ASP A 36 -9.22 -38.67 -6.88
CA ASP A 36 -9.83 -39.73 -7.71
C ASP A 36 -9.80 -41.13 -7.07
N LEU A 37 -10.15 -41.22 -5.78
CA LEU A 37 -10.16 -42.49 -5.05
C LEU A 37 -11.18 -43.46 -5.64
N THR A 38 -10.73 -44.65 -6.02
CA THR A 38 -11.53 -45.72 -6.61
C THR A 38 -11.14 -47.08 -6.01
N ALA A 39 -11.96 -48.10 -6.24
CA ALA A 39 -11.68 -49.48 -5.84
C ALA A 39 -11.34 -49.70 -4.34
N LEU A 40 -11.77 -48.80 -3.45
CA LEU A 40 -11.57 -48.95 -2.01
C LEU A 40 -12.31 -50.18 -1.49
N ARG A 41 -11.58 -51.08 -0.82
CA ARG A 41 -12.14 -52.27 -0.18
C ARG A 41 -11.36 -52.67 1.08
N GLY A 42 -12.08 -53.18 2.07
CA GLY A 42 -11.52 -53.92 3.21
C GLY A 42 -11.27 -55.38 2.84
N LEU A 43 -10.18 -55.94 3.36
CA LEU A 43 -9.72 -57.29 3.12
C LEU A 43 -9.39 -57.97 4.45
N THR A 44 -9.60 -59.28 4.51
CA THR A 44 -9.07 -60.14 5.59
C THR A 44 -8.15 -61.17 4.96
N ILE A 45 -6.85 -61.05 5.24
CA ILE A 45 -5.81 -61.95 4.71
C ILE A 45 -5.13 -62.59 5.92
N ASP A 46 -5.06 -63.91 5.94
CA ASP A 46 -4.50 -64.70 7.06
C ASP A 46 -5.03 -64.29 8.45
N GLY A 47 -6.33 -63.97 8.51
CA GLY A 47 -7.00 -63.54 9.74
C GLY A 47 -6.61 -62.15 10.22
N ARG A 48 -6.03 -61.30 9.36
CA ARG A 48 -5.63 -59.92 9.64
C ARG A 48 -6.36 -58.93 8.75
N ALA A 49 -6.72 -57.79 9.32
CA ALA A 49 -7.34 -56.70 8.58
C ALA A 49 -6.33 -55.98 7.66
N ALA A 50 -6.74 -55.77 6.42
CA ALA A 50 -6.07 -54.93 5.44
C ALA A 50 -7.08 -54.10 4.66
N ALA A 51 -6.62 -53.07 3.98
CA ALA A 51 -7.41 -52.34 3.00
C ALA A 51 -6.52 -51.90 1.84
N ASP A 52 -7.09 -51.83 0.65
CA ASP A 52 -6.43 -51.24 -0.51
C ASP A 52 -7.38 -50.35 -1.31
N ALA A 53 -6.81 -49.41 -2.04
CA ALA A 53 -7.53 -48.55 -2.97
C ALA A 53 -6.60 -47.99 -4.04
N ASP A 54 -7.19 -47.54 -5.14
CA ASP A 54 -6.50 -46.87 -6.23
C ASP A 54 -6.82 -45.37 -6.16
N TYR A 55 -5.80 -44.51 -6.32
CA TYR A 55 -5.98 -43.06 -6.37
C TYR A 55 -5.08 -42.46 -7.45
N ARG A 56 -5.37 -41.22 -7.87
CA ARG A 56 -4.60 -40.51 -8.90
C ARG A 56 -4.10 -39.18 -8.38
N LEU A 57 -2.78 -39.00 -8.36
CA LEU A 57 -2.14 -37.76 -7.95
C LEU A 57 -1.29 -37.21 -9.10
N GLU A 58 -1.63 -36.01 -9.59
CA GLU A 58 -0.92 -35.38 -10.73
C GLU A 58 -0.88 -36.31 -11.96
N SER A 59 -2.03 -36.91 -12.28
CA SER A 59 -2.21 -37.92 -13.34
C SER A 59 -1.42 -39.22 -13.18
N ARG A 60 -0.71 -39.41 -12.06
CA ARG A 60 -0.02 -40.67 -11.75
C ARG A 60 -0.97 -41.61 -10.99
N PRO A 61 -1.32 -42.78 -11.56
CA PRO A 61 -2.07 -43.80 -10.82
C PRO A 61 -1.18 -44.35 -9.71
N THR A 62 -1.73 -44.49 -8.51
CA THR A 62 -1.00 -45.02 -7.35
C THR A 62 -1.95 -45.87 -6.52
N ARG A 63 -1.47 -47.02 -6.06
CA ARG A 63 -2.20 -47.86 -5.11
C ARG A 63 -1.81 -47.53 -3.68
N VAL A 64 -2.78 -47.41 -2.79
CA VAL A 64 -2.54 -47.37 -1.34
C VAL A 64 -2.88 -48.73 -0.76
N VAL A 65 -1.97 -49.29 0.02
CA VAL A 65 -2.19 -50.50 0.81
C VAL A 65 -2.03 -50.15 2.28
N SER A 66 -2.96 -50.61 3.11
CA SER A 66 -3.03 -50.25 4.52
C SER A 66 -3.26 -51.47 5.39
N THR A 67 -2.53 -51.57 6.49
CA THR A 67 -2.73 -52.63 7.49
C THR A 67 -2.29 -52.16 8.88
N LEU A 68 -2.44 -53.03 9.87
CA LEU A 68 -2.19 -52.74 11.27
C LEU A 68 -1.51 -53.93 11.97
N GLY A 69 -0.84 -53.67 13.08
CA GLY A 69 -0.22 -54.72 13.88
C GLY A 69 0.51 -54.18 15.09
N ARG A 70 1.39 -55.01 15.67
CA ARG A 70 2.19 -54.65 16.84
C ARG A 70 3.66 -54.46 16.44
N ILE A 71 4.40 -53.65 17.20
CA ILE A 71 5.80 -53.36 16.90
C ILE A 71 6.70 -54.62 16.85
N ASP A 72 6.41 -55.65 17.65
CA ASP A 72 7.11 -56.94 17.65
C ASP A 72 6.86 -57.77 16.40
N GLU A 73 5.89 -57.39 15.57
CA GLU A 73 5.51 -58.07 14.33
C GLU A 73 6.10 -57.42 13.06
N MET A 74 6.90 -56.35 13.20
CA MET A 74 7.48 -55.56 12.10
C MET A 74 8.81 -56.11 11.55
N ALA A 75 9.31 -57.25 12.05
CA ALA A 75 10.50 -57.89 11.50
C ALA A 75 10.33 -58.21 10.00
N ALA A 76 11.44 -58.34 9.27
CA ALA A 76 11.43 -58.60 7.82
C ALA A 76 10.73 -59.92 7.44
N ASP A 77 10.77 -60.92 8.31
CA ASP A 77 10.05 -62.20 8.24
C ASP A 77 8.73 -62.19 9.03
N GLY A 78 8.35 -61.02 9.56
CA GLY A 78 7.16 -60.82 10.37
C GLY A 78 5.86 -60.75 9.55
N PRO A 79 4.71 -60.98 10.20
CA PRO A 79 3.42 -61.08 9.51
C PRO A 79 2.95 -59.77 8.87
N ILE A 80 3.40 -58.61 9.36
CA ILE A 80 3.04 -57.31 8.76
C ILE A 80 3.78 -57.12 7.42
N CYS A 81 5.08 -57.46 7.39
CA CYS A 81 5.89 -57.41 6.19
C CYS A 81 5.34 -58.35 5.10
N ALA A 82 5.03 -59.60 5.49
CA ALA A 82 4.44 -60.60 4.60
C ALA A 82 3.10 -60.11 3.99
N LEU A 83 2.21 -59.58 4.83
CA LEU A 83 0.92 -59.05 4.39
C LEU A 83 1.05 -57.83 3.46
N ALA A 84 1.93 -56.88 3.79
CA ALA A 84 2.19 -55.73 2.93
C ALA A 84 2.75 -56.16 1.57
N THR A 85 3.66 -57.13 1.56
CA THR A 85 4.28 -57.67 0.34
C THR A 85 3.26 -58.42 -0.53
N ASP A 86 2.39 -59.24 0.09
CA ASP A 86 1.30 -59.93 -0.63
C ASP A 86 0.34 -58.94 -1.29
N LEU A 87 -0.10 -57.92 -0.55
CA LEU A 87 -0.97 -56.87 -1.08
C LEU A 87 -0.33 -56.14 -2.28
N LEU A 88 0.98 -55.86 -2.20
CA LEU A 88 1.73 -55.24 -3.29
C LEU A 88 1.87 -56.17 -4.50
N GLY A 89 2.16 -57.46 -4.29
CA GLY A 89 2.35 -58.46 -5.35
C GLY A 89 1.09 -58.84 -6.13
N GLN A 90 -0.10 -58.46 -5.66
CA GLN A 90 -1.37 -58.68 -6.37
C GLN A 90 -1.50 -57.88 -7.69
N ARG A 91 -0.67 -56.84 -7.91
CA ARG A 91 -0.65 -56.05 -9.14
C ARG A 91 0.76 -55.56 -9.47
N ASP A 92 1.38 -56.17 -10.47
CA ASP A 92 2.72 -55.79 -10.93
C ASP A 92 2.72 -54.46 -11.70
N GLY A 93 3.72 -53.62 -11.42
CA GLY A 93 4.07 -52.45 -12.24
C GLY A 93 3.42 -51.10 -11.87
N GLU A 94 2.51 -51.05 -10.89
CA GLU A 94 1.91 -49.80 -10.41
C GLU A 94 2.73 -49.19 -9.25
N GLU A 95 2.85 -47.85 -9.20
CA GLU A 95 3.38 -47.16 -8.02
C GLU A 95 2.50 -47.45 -6.79
N ALA A 96 3.11 -47.69 -5.64
CA ALA A 96 2.39 -47.99 -4.42
C ALA A 96 2.85 -47.14 -3.24
N VAL A 97 1.95 -46.96 -2.27
CA VAL A 97 2.23 -46.38 -0.95
C VAL A 97 1.70 -47.31 0.13
N VAL A 98 2.46 -47.48 1.20
CA VAL A 98 2.12 -48.37 2.32
C VAL A 98 1.76 -47.53 3.54
N GLU A 99 0.66 -47.85 4.21
CA GLU A 99 0.23 -47.25 5.48
C GLU A 99 0.11 -48.31 6.58
N LEU A 100 0.86 -48.13 7.65
CA LEU A 100 0.95 -49.08 8.76
C LEU A 100 0.48 -48.41 10.04
N TYR A 101 -0.51 -48.99 10.72
CA TYR A 101 -0.96 -48.57 12.04
C TYR A 101 -0.40 -49.52 13.10
N ILE A 102 0.61 -49.07 13.84
CA ILE A 102 1.43 -49.94 14.69
C ILE A 102 1.18 -49.62 16.15
N SER A 103 0.65 -50.59 16.89
CA SER A 103 0.54 -50.48 18.34
C SER A 103 1.92 -50.60 18.97
N TRP A 104 2.32 -49.53 19.65
CA TRP A 104 3.58 -49.43 20.37
C TRP A 104 3.33 -48.70 21.72
N PRO A 105 2.84 -49.43 22.74
CA PRO A 105 2.47 -48.85 24.04
C PRO A 105 3.60 -48.08 24.74
N ASP A 106 4.82 -48.60 24.63
CA ASP A 106 6.04 -48.05 25.23
C ASP A 106 6.96 -47.43 24.16
N ALA A 107 6.36 -46.79 23.14
CA ALA A 107 7.12 -46.12 22.09
C ALA A 107 8.12 -45.12 22.72
N PRO A 108 9.40 -45.17 22.33
CA PRO A 108 10.40 -44.22 22.81
C PRO A 108 10.15 -42.83 22.22
N GLU A 109 10.96 -41.85 22.62
CA GLU A 109 10.94 -40.52 22.01
C GLU A 109 11.05 -40.60 20.48
N VAL A 110 10.41 -39.64 19.81
CA VAL A 110 10.08 -39.74 18.38
C VAL A 110 11.31 -39.97 17.47
N ASP A 111 12.47 -39.41 17.81
CA ASP A 111 13.72 -39.62 17.07
C ASP A 111 14.23 -41.06 17.18
N VAL A 112 14.12 -41.65 18.38
CA VAL A 112 14.52 -43.04 18.64
C VAL A 112 13.54 -44.00 17.98
N ALA A 113 12.24 -43.68 18.03
CA ALA A 113 11.21 -44.45 17.34
C ALA A 113 11.40 -44.43 15.82
N GLY A 114 11.72 -43.26 15.26
CA GLY A 114 12.05 -43.08 13.83
C GLY A 114 13.23 -43.94 13.41
N ALA A 115 14.36 -43.83 14.11
CA ALA A 115 15.56 -44.62 13.81
C ALA A 115 15.32 -46.13 13.89
N ARG A 116 14.54 -46.59 14.88
CA ARG A 116 14.20 -48.01 15.02
C ARG A 116 13.29 -48.51 13.89
N LEU A 117 12.33 -47.71 13.46
CA LEU A 117 11.47 -48.05 12.33
C LEU A 117 12.23 -48.03 11.01
N GLU A 118 13.16 -47.10 10.83
CA GLU A 118 14.05 -47.06 9.67
C GLU A 118 14.88 -48.35 9.56
N GLU A 119 15.47 -48.81 10.67
CA GLU A 119 16.20 -50.08 10.75
C GLU A 119 15.31 -51.28 10.37
N LEU A 120 14.09 -51.35 10.93
CA LEU A 120 13.15 -52.44 10.65
C LEU A 120 12.70 -52.47 9.19
N LEU A 121 12.32 -51.31 8.65
CA LEU A 121 11.82 -51.17 7.28
C LEU A 121 12.92 -51.37 6.23
N SER A 122 14.18 -51.06 6.57
CA SER A 122 15.34 -51.33 5.69
C SER A 122 15.50 -52.82 5.36
N GLY A 123 15.00 -53.70 6.23
CA GLY A 123 15.04 -55.14 6.01
C GLY A 123 13.89 -55.69 5.16
N TRP A 124 12.88 -54.88 4.81
CA TRP A 124 11.71 -55.36 4.08
C TRP A 124 12.00 -55.50 2.58
N PRO A 125 11.58 -56.61 1.93
CA PRO A 125 11.78 -56.84 0.50
C PRO A 125 10.75 -56.08 -0.35
N LEU A 126 10.74 -54.75 -0.27
CA LEU A 126 9.82 -53.90 -1.01
C LEU A 126 10.42 -53.53 -2.38
N GLY A 127 9.59 -53.54 -3.43
CA GLY A 127 10.00 -53.15 -4.78
C GLY A 127 10.24 -51.64 -4.92
N GLU A 128 11.01 -51.25 -5.95
CA GLU A 128 11.29 -49.84 -6.30
C GLU A 128 10.02 -49.03 -6.61
N ASN A 129 8.90 -49.70 -6.88
CA ASN A 129 7.59 -49.10 -7.11
C ASN A 129 6.92 -48.58 -5.82
N VAL A 130 7.40 -48.96 -4.63
CA VAL A 130 6.89 -48.43 -3.35
C VAL A 130 7.50 -47.05 -3.08
N ARG A 131 6.74 -45.99 -3.32
CA ARG A 131 7.24 -44.60 -3.23
C ARG A 131 7.42 -44.10 -1.79
N ARG A 132 6.58 -44.57 -0.86
CA ARG A 132 6.65 -44.19 0.56
C ARG A 132 5.99 -45.23 1.46
N ILE A 133 6.44 -45.26 2.70
CA ILE A 133 5.83 -46.00 3.81
C ILE A 133 5.46 -45.00 4.89
N VAL A 134 4.23 -45.05 5.39
CA VAL A 134 3.76 -44.21 6.49
C VAL A 134 3.44 -45.10 7.67
N VAL A 135 4.10 -44.86 8.80
CA VAL A 135 3.85 -45.59 10.05
C VAL A 135 3.17 -44.65 11.04
N ALA A 136 1.91 -44.94 11.37
CA ALA A 136 1.24 -44.33 12.50
C ALA A 136 1.60 -45.09 13.77
N VAL A 137 2.40 -44.48 14.63
CA VAL A 137 2.76 -45.02 15.95
C VAL A 137 1.59 -44.78 16.89
N CYS A 138 0.88 -45.86 17.20
CA CYS A 138 -0.30 -45.86 18.08
C CYS A 138 0.12 -46.21 19.51
N ASN A 139 0.21 -45.19 20.36
CA ASN A 139 0.29 -45.35 21.80
C ASN A 139 -1.07 -44.96 22.39
N HIS A 140 -1.78 -45.89 23.04
CA HIS A 140 -3.13 -45.67 23.58
C HIS A 140 -3.24 -44.57 24.66
N LYS A 141 -2.13 -43.93 25.06
CA LYS A 141 -2.09 -42.84 26.04
C LYS A 141 -1.93 -41.45 25.43
N VAL A 142 -1.53 -41.36 24.17
CA VAL A 142 -1.25 -40.08 23.48
C VAL A 142 -1.76 -40.16 22.04
N ASP A 143 -1.98 -39.01 21.42
CA ASP A 143 -2.40 -39.00 20.02
C ASP A 143 -1.38 -39.71 19.10
N PRO A 144 -1.84 -40.57 18.18
CA PRO A 144 -0.96 -41.28 17.26
C PRO A 144 -0.11 -40.34 16.43
N ARG A 145 1.16 -40.72 16.21
CA ARG A 145 2.12 -39.90 15.47
C ARG A 145 2.52 -40.60 14.17
N TYR A 146 2.42 -39.88 13.06
CA TYR A 146 2.86 -40.38 11.75
C TYR A 146 4.36 -40.20 11.55
N LEU A 147 5.06 -41.24 11.11
CA LEU A 147 6.43 -41.20 10.63
C LEU A 147 6.42 -41.66 9.17
N SER A 148 6.96 -40.85 8.28
CA SER A 148 6.93 -41.12 6.84
C SER A 148 8.33 -41.44 6.36
N PHE A 149 8.49 -42.54 5.64
CA PHE A 149 9.75 -43.03 5.13
C PHE A 149 9.73 -43.07 3.61
N ARG A 150 10.86 -42.71 2.99
CA ARG A 150 11.05 -42.67 1.53
C ARG A 150 12.44 -43.18 1.18
N TRP A 151 12.59 -43.64 -0.06
CA TRP A 151 13.89 -43.95 -0.62
C TRP A 151 14.68 -42.68 -0.90
N THR A 152 15.93 -42.65 -0.45
CA THR A 152 16.91 -41.62 -0.78
C THR A 152 17.44 -41.83 -2.19
N THR A 153 18.22 -40.87 -2.70
CA THR A 153 18.93 -41.04 -3.98
C THR A 153 19.99 -42.12 -3.95
N SER A 154 20.45 -42.55 -2.76
CA SER A 154 21.36 -43.69 -2.59
C SER A 154 20.63 -45.04 -2.57
N GLY A 155 19.29 -45.05 -2.64
CA GLY A 155 18.48 -46.27 -2.58
C GLY A 155 18.24 -46.80 -1.16
N GLU A 156 18.58 -46.02 -0.13
CA GLU A 156 18.34 -46.37 1.27
C GLU A 156 17.00 -45.79 1.72
N ILE A 157 16.30 -46.45 2.65
CA ILE A 157 15.09 -45.89 3.24
C ILE A 157 15.47 -44.90 4.35
N ALA A 158 14.84 -43.72 4.36
CA ALA A 158 15.08 -42.71 5.39
C ALA A 158 13.77 -41.99 5.78
N GLU A 159 13.70 -41.54 7.04
CA GLU A 159 12.58 -40.72 7.50
C GLU A 159 12.54 -39.32 6.82
N ASP A 160 11.37 -38.94 6.30
CA ASP A 160 11.06 -37.56 5.90
C ASP A 160 10.63 -36.73 7.13
N GLN A 161 11.62 -36.25 7.89
CA GLN A 161 11.41 -35.49 9.12
C GLN A 161 10.55 -34.22 8.94
N ARG A 162 10.47 -33.67 7.72
CA ARG A 162 9.72 -32.44 7.42
C ARG A 162 8.22 -32.59 7.70
N ILE A 163 7.68 -33.79 7.48
CA ILE A 163 6.26 -34.10 7.66
C ILE A 163 5.99 -34.99 8.89
N ARG A 164 6.97 -35.15 9.78
CA ARG A 164 6.82 -35.92 11.03
C ARG A 164 5.54 -35.55 11.80
N GLY A 165 4.87 -36.51 12.41
CA GLY A 165 3.61 -36.30 13.12
C GLY A 165 2.42 -35.85 12.25
N VAL A 166 2.57 -35.82 10.92
CA VAL A 166 1.51 -35.41 9.98
C VAL A 166 1.45 -36.41 8.84
N HIS A 167 0.24 -36.82 8.46
CA HIS A 167 0.05 -37.69 7.31
C HIS A 167 0.49 -37.00 6.00
N PRO A 168 1.19 -37.65 5.06
CA PRO A 168 1.64 -37.01 3.81
C PRO A 168 0.53 -36.34 3.01
N MET A 169 -0.68 -36.90 3.03
CA MET A 169 -1.83 -36.31 2.33
C MET A 169 -2.39 -35.07 3.03
N VAL A 170 -2.20 -34.96 4.34
CA VAL A 170 -2.50 -33.74 5.11
C VAL A 170 -1.48 -32.65 4.78
N ALA A 171 -0.19 -33.00 4.74
CA ALA A 171 0.87 -32.07 4.32
C ALA A 171 0.66 -31.59 2.87
N ARG A 172 0.21 -32.47 1.97
CA ARG A 172 -0.16 -32.11 0.60
C ARG A 172 -1.32 -31.13 0.54
N ARG A 173 -2.39 -31.37 1.32
CA ARG A 173 -3.57 -30.48 1.40
C ARG A 173 -3.25 -29.11 2.00
N LEU A 174 -2.22 -29.04 2.83
CA LEU A 174 -1.64 -27.80 3.37
C LEU A 174 -0.62 -27.15 2.43
N ASP A 175 -0.57 -27.60 1.18
CA ASP A 175 0.27 -27.03 0.14
C ASP A 175 1.79 -27.11 0.37
N LEU A 176 2.26 -27.99 1.26
CA LEU A 176 3.70 -28.15 1.51
C LEU A 176 4.52 -28.44 0.23
N TRP A 177 3.88 -29.10 -0.75
CA TRP A 177 4.47 -29.39 -2.05
C TRP A 177 4.87 -28.14 -2.84
N ARG A 178 4.26 -26.97 -2.56
CA ARG A 178 4.61 -25.71 -3.21
C ARG A 178 6.01 -25.24 -2.85
N LEU A 179 6.59 -25.74 -1.76
CA LEU A 179 7.91 -25.33 -1.28
C LEU A 179 9.06 -26.13 -1.89
N ARG A 180 8.85 -26.85 -3.00
CA ARG A 180 9.89 -27.69 -3.63
C ARG A 180 11.15 -26.94 -4.08
N GLU A 181 11.02 -25.64 -4.39
CA GLU A 181 12.13 -24.75 -4.78
C GLU A 181 12.90 -24.19 -3.57
N PHE A 182 12.51 -24.59 -2.36
CA PHE A 182 13.12 -24.17 -1.10
C PHE A 182 13.71 -25.37 -0.35
N ASP A 183 14.79 -25.11 0.35
CA ASP A 183 15.27 -25.97 1.43
C ASP A 183 14.46 -25.62 2.68
N VAL A 184 13.70 -26.60 3.19
CA VAL A 184 12.71 -26.39 4.25
C VAL A 184 13.12 -27.09 5.54
N THR A 185 13.10 -26.34 6.64
CA THR A 185 13.37 -26.84 7.98
C THR A 185 12.14 -26.60 8.85
N ARG A 186 11.62 -27.66 9.46
CA ARG A 186 10.47 -27.54 10.36
C ARG A 186 10.90 -26.89 11.68
N LEU A 187 10.13 -25.91 12.14
CA LEU A 187 10.34 -25.20 13.40
C LEU A 187 9.28 -25.60 14.46
N PRO A 188 9.59 -25.45 15.76
CA PRO A 188 8.59 -25.58 16.82
C PRO A 188 7.45 -24.57 16.67
N ALA A 189 6.21 -25.02 16.82
CA ALA A 189 5.00 -24.21 16.72
C ALA A 189 3.89 -24.80 17.63
N PRO A 190 2.78 -24.07 17.87
CA PRO A 190 1.58 -24.63 18.50
C PRO A 190 1.09 -25.90 17.80
N GLU A 191 0.35 -26.74 18.52
CA GLU A 191 0.00 -28.10 18.06
C GLU A 191 -0.79 -28.12 16.74
N ASP A 192 -1.58 -27.10 16.48
CA ASP A 192 -2.42 -26.93 15.29
C ASP A 192 -1.73 -26.21 14.12
N VAL A 193 -0.46 -25.82 14.28
CA VAL A 193 0.33 -25.09 13.29
C VAL A 193 1.56 -25.90 12.86
N LEU A 194 1.82 -25.92 11.56
CA LEU A 194 3.12 -26.32 11.02
C LEU A 194 3.87 -25.06 10.61
N LEU A 195 5.05 -24.84 11.16
CA LEU A 195 5.90 -23.71 10.80
C LEU A 195 7.17 -24.22 10.12
N PHE A 196 7.49 -23.65 8.96
CA PHE A 196 8.69 -23.95 8.21
C PHE A 196 9.54 -22.71 7.99
N ASP A 197 10.84 -22.87 8.17
CA ASP A 197 11.88 -21.97 7.67
C ASP A 197 12.28 -22.42 6.27
N CYS A 198 12.10 -21.54 5.29
CA CYS A 198 12.26 -21.86 3.88
C CYS A 198 13.35 -20.97 3.30
N VAL A 199 14.44 -21.57 2.80
CA VAL A 199 15.52 -20.86 2.11
C VAL A 199 15.46 -21.23 0.64
N ALA A 200 15.35 -20.25 -0.27
CA ALA A 200 15.25 -20.56 -1.69
C ALA A 200 16.56 -21.16 -2.22
N LYS A 201 16.45 -22.23 -3.01
CA LYS A 201 17.61 -22.94 -3.57
C LYS A 201 18.42 -22.09 -4.54
N SER A 202 17.75 -21.24 -5.32
CA SER A 202 18.38 -20.34 -6.29
C SER A 202 18.86 -19.02 -5.67
N ASN A 203 18.36 -18.64 -4.50
CA ASN A 203 18.65 -17.37 -3.86
C ASN A 203 18.65 -17.52 -2.32
N PRO A 204 19.81 -17.81 -1.69
CA PRO A 204 19.88 -17.98 -0.25
C PRO A 204 19.49 -16.74 0.58
N ALA A 205 19.43 -15.55 -0.03
CA ALA A 205 18.95 -14.34 0.62
C ALA A 205 17.41 -14.24 0.67
N ASP A 206 16.71 -15.05 -0.13
CA ASP A 206 15.26 -15.24 -0.04
C ASP A 206 14.95 -16.32 1.00
N ARG A 207 14.67 -15.84 2.21
CA ARG A 207 14.30 -16.66 3.35
C ARG A 207 12.92 -16.26 3.84
N ARG A 208 12.05 -17.25 4.04
CA ARG A 208 10.63 -17.05 4.36
C ARG A 208 10.21 -17.98 5.49
N LEU A 209 9.30 -17.51 6.34
CA LEU A 209 8.55 -18.36 7.24
C LEU A 209 7.21 -18.72 6.60
N VAL A 210 6.85 -20.00 6.61
CA VAL A 210 5.56 -20.47 6.09
C VAL A 210 4.85 -21.22 7.20
N ALA A 211 3.75 -20.64 7.69
CA ALA A 211 2.90 -21.23 8.71
C ALA A 211 1.65 -21.84 8.07
N MET A 212 1.28 -23.05 8.47
CA MET A 212 0.16 -23.80 7.88
C MET A 212 -0.76 -24.32 8.97
N ALA A 213 -2.08 -24.22 8.77
CA ALA A 213 -3.09 -24.71 9.72
C ALA A 213 -4.33 -25.28 9.04
N GLN A 214 -5.14 -26.03 9.79
CA GLN A 214 -6.42 -26.57 9.33
C GLN A 214 -7.59 -26.09 10.17
N VAL A 215 -8.69 -25.76 9.50
CA VAL A 215 -9.96 -25.42 10.12
C VAL A 215 -10.93 -26.57 9.88
N ARG A 216 -11.37 -27.20 10.97
CA ARG A 216 -12.26 -28.39 10.91
C ARG A 216 -13.71 -28.09 11.20
N GLN A 217 -13.98 -26.93 11.78
CA GLN A 217 -15.30 -26.45 12.11
C GLN A 217 -15.40 -25.02 11.61
N LEU A 218 -16.54 -24.70 10.99
CA LEU A 218 -16.84 -23.35 10.55
C LEU A 218 -18.15 -22.95 11.24
N ALA A 219 -18.12 -21.83 11.95
CA ALA A 219 -19.27 -21.28 12.67
C ALA A 219 -19.39 -19.80 12.30
N PRO A 220 -20.09 -19.45 11.20
CA PRO A 220 -20.28 -18.05 10.81
C PRO A 220 -21.14 -17.33 11.84
N VAL A 221 -20.62 -16.22 12.36
CA VAL A 221 -21.34 -15.31 13.25
C VAL A 221 -21.85 -14.15 12.41
N ARG A 222 -23.16 -13.90 12.41
CA ARG A 222 -23.80 -12.83 11.63
C ARG A 222 -24.54 -11.84 12.55
N ASP A 223 -24.64 -10.58 12.12
CA ASP A 223 -25.40 -9.55 12.83
C ASP A 223 -26.92 -9.69 12.59
N GLU A 224 -27.72 -8.83 13.26
CA GLU A 224 -29.19 -8.80 13.11
C GLU A 224 -29.66 -8.51 11.67
N ARG A 225 -28.77 -8.00 10.81
CA ARG A 225 -29.01 -7.70 9.38
C ARG A 225 -28.44 -8.79 8.46
N GLY A 226 -27.96 -9.90 9.02
CA GLY A 226 -27.39 -11.04 8.27
C GLY A 226 -25.97 -10.83 7.74
N ARG A 227 -25.28 -9.74 8.09
CA ARG A 227 -23.89 -9.49 7.67
C ARG A 227 -22.92 -10.32 8.49
N LEU A 228 -21.91 -10.91 7.86
CA LEU A 228 -20.88 -11.66 8.57
C LEU A 228 -20.10 -10.74 9.52
N ILE A 229 -20.11 -11.06 10.81
CA ILE A 229 -19.27 -10.43 11.83
C ILE A 229 -17.98 -11.22 12.05
N GLY A 230 -17.97 -12.54 11.84
CA GLY A 230 -16.73 -13.31 11.97
C GLY A 230 -16.83 -14.80 11.73
N LEU A 231 -15.64 -15.41 11.65
CA LEU A 231 -15.41 -16.85 11.53
C LEU A 231 -14.41 -17.29 12.61
N PRO A 232 -14.83 -17.45 13.88
CA PRO A 232 -13.91 -17.58 15.02
C PRO A 232 -12.88 -18.71 14.90
N HIS A 233 -13.23 -19.82 14.24
CA HIS A 233 -12.31 -20.95 14.03
C HIS A 233 -11.27 -20.68 12.94
N ALA A 234 -11.65 -19.97 11.87
CA ALA A 234 -10.73 -19.60 10.80
C ALA A 234 -9.81 -18.45 11.25
N GLU A 235 -10.38 -17.46 11.94
CA GLU A 235 -9.65 -16.35 12.56
C GLU A 235 -8.56 -16.89 13.50
N ARG A 236 -8.92 -17.80 14.42
CA ARG A 236 -7.96 -18.42 15.35
C ARG A 236 -6.84 -19.21 14.67
N ALA A 237 -7.16 -19.93 13.58
CA ALA A 237 -6.15 -20.67 12.83
C ALA A 237 -5.11 -19.71 12.19
N VAL A 238 -5.59 -18.59 11.64
CA VAL A 238 -4.72 -17.53 11.12
C VAL A 238 -3.92 -16.88 12.25
N GLU A 239 -4.55 -16.55 13.38
CA GLU A 239 -3.90 -15.94 14.56
C GLU A 239 -2.77 -16.83 15.10
N ASN A 240 -3.01 -18.13 15.29
CA ASN A 240 -2.00 -19.08 15.77
C ASN A 240 -0.80 -19.17 14.80
N CYS A 241 -1.06 -19.14 13.49
CA CYS A 241 0.00 -19.09 12.47
C CYS A 241 0.83 -17.80 12.58
N LEU A 242 0.16 -16.65 12.70
CA LEU A 242 0.81 -15.35 12.83
C LEU A 242 1.61 -15.23 14.12
N GLU A 243 1.11 -15.75 15.24
CA GLU A 243 1.82 -15.79 16.52
C GLU A 243 3.11 -16.62 16.41
N ALA A 244 3.04 -17.80 15.78
CA ALA A 244 4.21 -18.64 15.55
C ALA A 244 5.30 -17.94 14.71
N ILE A 245 4.89 -17.21 13.67
CA ILE A 245 5.78 -16.37 12.85
C ILE A 245 6.38 -15.24 13.69
N ARG A 246 5.55 -14.47 14.43
CA ARG A 246 6.02 -13.35 15.27
C ARG A 246 7.02 -13.81 16.32
N ARG A 247 6.72 -14.91 17.03
CA ARG A 247 7.62 -15.49 18.05
C ARG A 247 8.96 -15.87 17.45
N THR A 248 8.96 -16.50 16.27
CA THR A 248 10.19 -16.89 15.57
C THR A 248 11.00 -15.68 15.12
N ARG A 249 10.35 -14.65 14.57
CA ARG A 249 11.02 -13.40 14.18
C ARG A 249 11.63 -12.70 15.39
N ALA A 250 10.88 -12.57 16.48
CA ALA A 250 11.38 -11.94 17.71
C ALA A 250 12.60 -12.67 18.28
N ALA A 251 12.57 -14.01 18.30
CA ALA A 251 13.68 -14.84 18.76
C ALA A 251 14.96 -14.68 17.90
N ARG A 252 14.84 -14.27 16.63
CA ARG A 252 15.96 -14.06 15.70
C ARG A 252 16.47 -12.61 15.69
N GLY A 253 15.89 -11.70 16.46
CA GLY A 253 16.33 -10.30 16.54
C GLY A 253 16.39 -9.61 15.17
N SER A 254 17.53 -9.00 14.85
CA SER A 254 17.73 -8.26 13.60
C SER A 254 17.61 -9.12 12.33
N GLU A 255 17.93 -10.42 12.40
CA GLU A 255 17.72 -11.35 11.28
C GLU A 255 16.24 -11.64 11.06
N GLY A 256 15.46 -11.72 12.15
CA GLY A 256 14.01 -11.89 12.09
C GLY A 256 13.30 -10.71 11.43
N ASN A 257 13.81 -9.50 11.63
CA ASN A 257 13.32 -8.28 10.97
C ASN A 257 13.55 -8.26 9.44
N ARG A 258 14.31 -9.21 8.89
CA ARG A 258 14.51 -9.34 7.43
C ARG A 258 13.55 -10.36 6.80
N LEU A 259 12.80 -11.11 7.61
CA LEU A 259 11.80 -12.09 7.15
C LEU A 259 10.49 -11.36 6.88
N ASP A 260 10.38 -10.73 5.71
CA ASP A 260 9.26 -9.84 5.34
C ASP A 260 8.34 -10.44 4.25
N MET A 261 8.64 -11.68 3.84
CA MET A 261 7.96 -12.42 2.77
C MET A 261 7.31 -13.70 3.31
N ASN A 262 6.74 -13.63 4.50
CA ASN A 262 6.19 -14.81 5.18
C ASN A 262 4.80 -15.13 4.65
N HIS A 263 4.42 -16.41 4.70
CA HIS A 263 3.14 -16.89 4.21
C HIS A 263 2.35 -17.60 5.32
N VAL A 264 1.03 -17.44 5.29
CA VAL A 264 0.08 -18.20 6.12
C VAL A 264 -0.86 -18.97 5.21
N TRP A 265 -0.88 -20.29 5.31
CA TRP A 265 -1.75 -21.17 4.50
C TRP A 265 -2.74 -21.93 5.38
N VAL A 266 -4.02 -21.68 5.17
CA VAL A 266 -5.11 -22.28 5.95
C VAL A 266 -6.00 -23.12 5.04
N HIS A 267 -6.20 -24.38 5.40
CA HIS A 267 -7.15 -25.25 4.71
C HIS A 267 -8.43 -25.44 5.54
N VAL A 268 -9.59 -25.15 4.95
CA VAL A 268 -10.91 -25.23 5.56
C VAL A 268 -11.65 -26.46 5.05
N TRP A 269 -11.96 -27.40 5.97
CA TRP A 269 -12.61 -28.67 5.65
C TRP A 269 -14.12 -28.57 5.38
N PRO A 270 -14.90 -27.85 6.22
CA PRO A 270 -16.34 -27.68 5.98
C PRO A 270 -16.58 -26.95 4.66
N VAL A 271 -17.73 -27.23 4.04
CA VAL A 271 -18.19 -26.44 2.89
C VAL A 271 -18.44 -25.01 3.37
N ILE A 272 -17.88 -24.06 2.65
CA ILE A 272 -17.91 -22.64 2.96
C ILE A 272 -19.09 -22.01 2.21
N ASP A 273 -20.05 -21.51 2.96
CA ASP A 273 -21.20 -20.76 2.44
C ASP A 273 -21.01 -19.27 2.78
N LEU A 274 -20.29 -18.56 1.91
CA LEU A 274 -19.95 -17.15 2.04
C LEU A 274 -20.17 -16.41 0.72
N ASP A 275 -20.76 -15.23 0.81
CA ASP A 275 -20.95 -14.31 -0.32
C ASP A 275 -19.72 -13.40 -0.49
N HIS A 276 -19.50 -12.83 -1.68
CA HIS A 276 -18.41 -11.89 -1.97
C HIS A 276 -18.36 -10.72 -0.97
N LYS A 277 -19.51 -10.23 -0.51
CA LYS A 277 -19.60 -9.16 0.50
C LYS A 277 -19.04 -9.56 1.88
N ASP A 278 -19.06 -10.85 2.22
CA ASP A 278 -18.55 -11.35 3.50
C ASP A 278 -17.01 -11.35 3.54
N ILE A 279 -16.35 -11.32 2.38
CA ILE A 279 -14.88 -11.31 2.26
C ILE A 279 -14.29 -9.95 2.67
N ALA A 280 -14.99 -8.85 2.37
CA ALA A 280 -14.56 -7.53 2.83
C ALA A 280 -14.51 -7.44 4.36
N ALA A 281 -15.45 -8.09 5.05
CA ALA A 281 -15.45 -8.17 6.51
C ALA A 281 -14.25 -8.97 7.05
N LEU A 282 -13.87 -10.06 6.36
CA LEU A 282 -12.67 -10.83 6.70
C LEU A 282 -11.38 -10.05 6.44
N GLN A 283 -11.31 -9.30 5.33
CA GLN A 283 -10.18 -8.43 5.00
C GLN A 283 -9.93 -7.39 6.10
N ALA A 284 -10.99 -6.73 6.60
CA ALA A 284 -10.88 -5.74 7.67
C ALA A 284 -10.31 -6.33 8.98
N LYS A 285 -10.57 -7.62 9.25
CA LYS A 285 -10.01 -8.32 10.42
C LYS A 285 -8.60 -8.85 10.22
N ILE A 286 -8.30 -9.36 9.03
CA ILE A 286 -6.98 -9.94 8.72
C ILE A 286 -5.91 -8.84 8.58
N THR A 287 -6.29 -7.66 8.11
CA THR A 287 -5.36 -6.54 7.86
C THR A 287 -4.55 -6.16 9.10
N PRO A 288 -5.15 -5.84 10.26
CA PRO A 288 -4.38 -5.53 11.48
C PRO A 288 -3.60 -6.73 12.01
N LEU A 289 -4.09 -7.95 11.79
CA LEU A 289 -3.43 -9.16 12.26
C LEU A 289 -2.11 -9.42 11.50
N GLY A 290 -2.03 -9.08 10.21
CA GLY A 290 -0.81 -9.22 9.42
C GLY A 290 0.26 -8.15 9.70
N GLU A 291 -0.11 -7.02 10.32
CA GLU A 291 0.82 -5.91 10.58
C GLU A 291 1.98 -6.31 11.49
N GLY A 292 3.18 -5.87 11.11
CA GLY A 292 4.40 -6.14 11.84
C GLY A 292 4.86 -7.61 11.82
N ALA A 293 4.16 -8.53 11.15
CA ALA A 293 4.54 -9.94 11.02
C ALA A 293 5.29 -10.28 9.70
N GLY A 294 5.47 -9.29 8.81
CA GLY A 294 6.18 -9.48 7.55
C GLY A 294 5.45 -10.45 6.61
N ILE A 295 4.13 -10.34 6.55
CA ILE A 295 3.28 -11.25 5.77
C ILE A 295 3.16 -10.73 4.33
N GLU A 296 3.48 -11.60 3.38
CA GLU A 296 3.21 -11.35 1.96
C GLU A 296 1.81 -11.79 1.59
N GLU A 297 1.41 -12.99 2.04
CA GLU A 297 0.14 -13.60 1.69
C GLU A 297 -0.45 -14.38 2.87
N VAL A 298 -1.75 -14.16 3.11
CA VAL A 298 -2.60 -15.12 3.83
C VAL A 298 -3.51 -15.78 2.80
N LEU A 299 -3.39 -17.10 2.65
CA LEU A 299 -4.18 -17.93 1.76
C LEU A 299 -5.12 -18.81 2.58
N ALA A 300 -6.42 -18.64 2.42
CA ALA A 300 -7.43 -19.53 2.99
C ALA A 300 -8.16 -20.27 1.86
N GLN A 301 -8.09 -21.59 1.84
CA GLN A 301 -8.66 -22.40 0.76
C GLN A 301 -9.59 -23.49 1.29
N GLY A 302 -10.57 -23.87 0.48
CA GLY A 302 -11.56 -24.89 0.82
C GLY A 302 -12.56 -25.11 -0.30
N ARG A 303 -13.67 -25.77 0.05
CA ARG A 303 -14.79 -26.02 -0.88
C ARG A 303 -15.87 -24.99 -0.60
N PHE A 304 -16.31 -24.27 -1.62
CA PHE A 304 -17.32 -23.22 -1.51
C PHE A 304 -18.60 -23.67 -2.20
N ASP A 305 -19.75 -23.43 -1.57
CA ASP A 305 -21.04 -23.58 -2.24
C ASP A 305 -21.33 -22.31 -3.03
N GLN A 306 -21.29 -22.41 -4.36
CA GLN A 306 -21.48 -21.27 -5.26
C GLN A 306 -22.85 -21.34 -5.94
N PRO A 307 -23.68 -20.27 -5.83
CA PRO A 307 -24.98 -20.23 -6.46
C PRO A 307 -24.91 -20.56 -7.96
N GLY A 308 -25.61 -21.62 -8.38
CA GLY A 308 -25.68 -22.06 -9.78
C GLY A 308 -24.49 -22.88 -10.29
N GLN A 309 -23.41 -23.00 -9.52
CA GLN A 309 -22.22 -23.83 -9.85
C GLN A 309 -22.04 -25.03 -8.91
N GLY A 310 -22.74 -25.03 -7.76
CA GLY A 310 -22.61 -26.07 -6.74
C GLY A 310 -21.30 -25.94 -5.96
N ILE A 311 -20.83 -27.05 -5.40
CA ILE A 311 -19.63 -27.07 -4.54
C ILE A 311 -18.37 -27.08 -5.39
N ILE A 312 -17.62 -25.98 -5.39
CA ILE A 312 -16.36 -25.84 -6.14
C ILE A 312 -15.17 -25.49 -5.23
N PRO A 313 -13.94 -25.89 -5.56
CA PRO A 313 -12.76 -25.51 -4.79
C PRO A 313 -12.35 -24.07 -5.11
N LEU A 314 -12.19 -23.23 -4.09
CA LEU A 314 -11.71 -21.84 -4.24
C LEU A 314 -10.70 -21.50 -3.14
N ALA A 315 -9.96 -20.42 -3.38
CA ALA A 315 -9.03 -19.82 -2.45
C ALA A 315 -9.28 -18.32 -2.31
N VAL A 316 -9.30 -17.84 -1.06
CA VAL A 316 -9.32 -16.42 -0.72
C VAL A 316 -7.89 -16.02 -0.34
N ARG A 317 -7.36 -15.02 -1.03
CA ARG A 317 -6.01 -14.48 -0.82
C ARG A 317 -6.09 -13.07 -0.26
N PHE A 318 -5.32 -12.81 0.78
CA PHE A 318 -5.09 -11.48 1.32
C PHE A 318 -3.61 -11.13 1.12
N HIS A 319 -3.34 -10.08 0.35
CA HIS A 319 -1.98 -9.61 0.04
C HIS A 319 -1.92 -8.08 0.07
N TYR A 320 -0.75 -7.55 0.39
CA TYR A 320 -0.52 -6.11 0.38
C TYR A 320 -0.34 -5.61 -1.06
N ARG A 321 -1.14 -4.62 -1.47
CA ARG A 321 -0.93 -3.86 -2.71
C ARG A 321 -0.40 -2.46 -2.39
N PRO A 322 0.74 -2.04 -2.98
CA PRO A 322 1.22 -0.68 -2.87
C PRO A 322 0.10 0.30 -3.22
N GLY A 323 -0.22 1.18 -2.27
CA GLY A 323 -1.24 2.20 -2.45
C GLY A 323 -2.72 1.76 -2.34
N ALA A 324 -3.00 0.48 -2.12
CA ALA A 324 -4.35 0.02 -1.80
C ALA A 324 -4.45 -0.68 -0.43
N GLY A 325 -3.31 -0.83 0.27
CA GLY A 325 -3.24 -1.56 1.53
C GLY A 325 -3.39 -3.07 1.30
N VAL A 326 -3.84 -3.81 2.32
CA VAL A 326 -4.17 -5.23 2.15
C VAL A 326 -5.44 -5.33 1.32
N THR A 327 -5.40 -6.10 0.24
CA THR A 327 -6.53 -6.37 -0.66
C THR A 327 -6.88 -7.86 -0.64
N ALA A 328 -8.15 -8.18 -0.87
CA ALA A 328 -8.62 -9.56 -0.96
C ALA A 328 -8.92 -9.95 -2.42
N SER A 329 -8.64 -11.20 -2.79
CA SER A 329 -9.00 -11.80 -4.08
C SER A 329 -9.53 -13.22 -3.90
N ILE A 330 -10.36 -13.68 -4.84
CA ILE A 330 -10.90 -15.05 -4.87
C ILE A 330 -10.50 -15.67 -6.18
N ASP A 331 -9.74 -16.75 -6.12
CA ASP A 331 -9.22 -17.45 -7.28
C ASP A 331 -9.31 -18.96 -7.10
N ALA A 332 -8.94 -19.71 -8.13
CA ALA A 332 -8.70 -21.13 -7.99
C ALA A 332 -7.57 -21.41 -6.97
N PRO A 333 -7.62 -22.55 -6.26
CA PRO A 333 -6.51 -22.98 -5.41
C PRO A 333 -5.19 -23.05 -6.17
N PRO A 334 -4.04 -22.84 -5.49
CA PRO A 334 -2.74 -22.91 -6.15
C PRO A 334 -2.50 -24.24 -6.87
N SER A 335 -2.07 -24.18 -8.12
CA SER A 335 -1.66 -25.32 -8.94
C SER A 335 -0.16 -25.34 -9.26
N GLU A 336 0.55 -24.26 -8.89
CA GLU A 336 1.99 -24.11 -9.10
C GLU A 336 2.79 -24.01 -7.78
N PRO A 337 4.09 -24.38 -7.81
CA PRO A 337 5.00 -24.12 -6.72
C PRO A 337 5.14 -22.63 -6.39
N LEU A 338 5.52 -22.34 -5.14
CA LEU A 338 5.94 -21.01 -4.74
C LEU A 338 7.30 -20.72 -5.41
N LYS A 339 7.39 -19.60 -6.14
CA LYS A 339 8.62 -19.21 -6.84
C LYS A 339 9.54 -18.42 -5.90
N PRO A 340 10.87 -18.66 -5.95
CA PRO A 340 11.86 -17.78 -5.35
C PRO A 340 11.72 -16.34 -5.85
N LEU A 341 12.19 -15.37 -5.04
CA LEU A 341 12.26 -13.97 -5.45
C LEU A 341 13.20 -13.81 -6.64
N ASP A 342 12.67 -13.24 -7.72
CA ASP A 342 13.47 -12.74 -8.83
C ASP A 342 14.11 -11.37 -8.50
N ASP A 343 14.96 -10.89 -9.39
CA ASP A 343 15.69 -9.63 -9.19
C ASP A 343 14.76 -8.41 -9.05
N TYR A 344 13.62 -8.41 -9.76
CA TYR A 344 12.64 -7.33 -9.71
C TYR A 344 11.92 -7.32 -8.36
N ALA A 345 11.36 -8.45 -7.95
CA ALA A 345 10.71 -8.62 -6.66
C ALA A 345 11.68 -8.33 -5.50
N GLY A 346 12.97 -8.69 -5.66
CA GLY A 346 14.03 -8.31 -4.74
C GLY A 346 14.23 -6.78 -4.63
N ARG A 347 14.11 -6.03 -5.73
CA ARG A 347 14.15 -4.55 -5.72
C ARG A 347 12.92 -3.95 -5.04
N VAL A 348 11.73 -4.45 -5.35
CA VAL A 348 10.47 -4.04 -4.72
C VAL A 348 10.55 -4.24 -3.20
N LEU A 349 11.02 -5.42 -2.76
CA LEU A 349 11.21 -5.72 -1.35
C LEU A 349 12.23 -4.79 -0.67
N ARG A 350 13.35 -4.50 -1.33
CA ARG A 350 14.36 -3.55 -0.80
C ARG A 350 13.81 -2.14 -0.64
N ALA A 351 12.98 -1.67 -1.56
CA ALA A 351 12.30 -0.38 -1.44
C ALA A 351 11.31 -0.41 -0.26
N ARG A 352 10.47 -1.44 -0.18
CA ARG A 352 9.47 -1.61 0.89
C ARG A 352 10.09 -1.65 2.29
N ARG A 353 11.24 -2.32 2.46
CA ARG A 353 11.99 -2.35 3.73
C ARG A 353 12.45 -0.97 4.22
N ARG A 354 12.54 0.01 3.33
CA ARG A 354 12.88 1.40 3.66
C ARG A 354 11.63 2.28 3.83
N GLY A 355 10.42 1.70 3.79
CA GLY A 355 9.16 2.44 3.79
C GLY A 355 8.84 3.11 2.45
N LEU A 356 9.49 2.69 1.36
CA LEU A 356 9.42 3.34 0.05
C LEU A 356 8.69 2.45 -0.96
N VAL A 357 8.04 3.06 -1.95
CA VAL A 357 7.40 2.35 -3.06
C VAL A 357 8.35 2.32 -4.26
N TYR A 358 8.48 1.15 -4.89
CA TYR A 358 9.27 1.04 -6.12
C TYR A 358 8.49 1.67 -7.29
N PRO A 359 9.05 2.62 -8.06
CA PRO A 359 8.27 3.42 -9.00
C PRO A 359 7.47 2.64 -10.05
N TYR A 360 7.99 1.50 -10.53
CA TYR A 360 7.28 0.67 -11.50
C TYR A 360 5.97 0.07 -10.95
N GLU A 361 5.84 -0.06 -9.62
CA GLU A 361 4.61 -0.52 -8.97
C GLU A 361 3.51 0.55 -8.98
N LEU A 362 3.84 1.81 -9.28
CA LEU A 362 2.86 2.90 -9.39
C LEU A 362 2.21 2.98 -10.78
N SER A 363 2.66 2.18 -11.74
CA SER A 363 2.23 2.27 -13.15
C SER A 363 0.72 2.29 -13.34
N GLU A 364 -0.01 1.37 -12.68
CA GLU A 364 -1.47 1.28 -12.79
C GLU A 364 -2.17 2.45 -12.10
N VAL A 365 -1.68 2.87 -10.94
CA VAL A 365 -2.21 4.02 -10.19
C VAL A 365 -2.05 5.30 -11.00
N LEU A 366 -0.86 5.50 -11.59
CA LEU A 366 -0.51 6.67 -12.38
C LEU A 366 -1.31 6.73 -13.69
N ALA A 367 -1.50 5.60 -14.37
CA ALA A 367 -2.29 5.56 -15.60
C ALA A 367 -3.79 5.76 -15.30
N GLY A 368 -4.29 5.18 -14.22
CA GLY A 368 -5.72 5.13 -13.92
C GLY A 368 -6.49 4.21 -14.87
N PRO A 369 -7.80 4.01 -14.64
CA PRO A 369 -8.63 3.14 -15.47
C PRO A 369 -8.67 3.61 -16.93
N GLY A 370 -8.32 2.71 -17.86
CA GLY A 370 -8.30 3.01 -19.30
C GLY A 370 -7.14 3.91 -19.74
N GLY A 371 -6.23 4.28 -18.83
CA GLY A 371 -5.06 5.08 -19.15
C GLY A 371 -3.88 4.27 -19.67
N THR A 372 -2.82 4.98 -20.05
CA THR A 372 -1.59 4.38 -20.58
C THR A 372 -0.36 4.97 -19.90
N ILE A 373 0.68 4.14 -19.81
CA ILE A 373 2.01 4.55 -19.36
C ILE A 373 3.04 4.00 -20.35
N THR A 374 3.92 4.87 -20.82
CA THR A 374 5.03 4.52 -21.70
C THR A 374 6.32 4.98 -21.05
N GLU A 375 7.22 4.06 -20.75
CA GLU A 375 8.54 4.40 -20.23
C GLU A 375 9.35 5.13 -21.31
N LEU A 376 10.07 6.18 -20.91
CA LEU A 376 10.93 6.99 -21.75
C LEU A 376 12.39 6.88 -21.28
N ASP A 377 13.32 6.82 -22.21
CA ASP A 377 14.75 6.94 -21.92
C ASP A 377 15.48 7.71 -23.03
N LEU A 378 16.72 8.11 -22.77
CA LEU A 378 17.53 8.88 -23.71
C LEU A 378 17.96 8.02 -24.91
N ASP A 379 17.76 8.55 -26.12
CA ASP A 379 18.39 8.04 -27.34
C ASP A 379 19.87 8.48 -27.45
N ALA A 380 20.50 8.19 -28.60
CA ALA A 380 21.89 8.54 -28.85
C ALA A 380 22.15 10.06 -28.92
N ASP A 381 21.11 10.85 -29.23
CA ASP A 381 21.17 12.31 -29.33
C ASP A 381 20.82 13.00 -28.00
N GLY A 382 20.43 12.23 -26.98
CA GLY A 382 20.06 12.73 -25.66
C GLY A 382 18.61 13.20 -25.55
N HIS A 383 17.73 12.77 -26.46
CA HIS A 383 16.30 13.05 -26.39
C HIS A 383 15.54 11.88 -25.75
N LEU A 384 14.49 12.17 -24.99
CA LEU A 384 13.60 11.13 -24.45
C LEU A 384 12.76 10.51 -25.57
N VAL A 385 12.86 9.19 -25.71
CA VAL A 385 12.08 8.36 -26.64
C VAL A 385 11.43 7.18 -25.90
N PRO A 386 10.31 6.64 -26.39
CA PRO A 386 9.73 5.41 -25.87
C PRO A 386 10.70 4.25 -25.87
N VAL A 387 10.74 3.49 -24.78
CA VAL A 387 11.55 2.27 -24.68
C VAL A 387 10.69 1.07 -24.31
N GLN A 388 11.04 -0.11 -24.84
CA GLN A 388 10.47 -1.39 -24.45
C GLN A 388 11.56 -2.22 -23.77
N ARG A 389 11.49 -2.32 -22.44
CA ARG A 389 12.38 -3.13 -21.61
C ARG A 389 11.61 -3.75 -20.45
N GLU A 390 12.17 -4.78 -19.84
CA GLU A 390 11.62 -5.31 -18.59
C GLU A 390 11.73 -4.27 -17.48
N ARG A 391 10.71 -4.23 -16.61
CA ARG A 391 10.64 -3.29 -15.50
C ARG A 391 11.84 -3.46 -14.56
N GLY A 392 12.35 -2.35 -14.05
CA GLY A 392 13.52 -2.33 -13.17
C GLY A 392 14.87 -2.42 -13.87
N LEU A 393 14.91 -2.45 -15.20
CA LEU A 393 16.15 -2.36 -15.98
C LEU A 393 16.51 -0.93 -16.39
N ASN A 394 15.97 0.09 -15.70
CA ASN A 394 16.41 1.48 -15.84
C ASN A 394 17.92 1.62 -15.63
N SER A 395 18.57 2.40 -16.49
CA SER A 395 20.02 2.63 -16.48
C SER A 395 20.46 3.72 -15.48
N ALA A 396 19.56 4.61 -15.08
CA ALA A 396 19.79 5.71 -14.15
C ALA A 396 18.91 5.60 -12.90
N GLY A 397 19.26 6.33 -11.84
CA GLY A 397 18.50 6.45 -10.60
C GLY A 397 17.21 7.27 -10.70
N ILE A 398 16.75 7.58 -11.91
CA ILE A 398 15.48 8.25 -12.18
C ILE A 398 14.79 7.57 -13.37
N ILE A 399 13.47 7.41 -13.26
CA ILE A 399 12.61 6.83 -14.29
C ILE A 399 11.76 7.96 -14.87
N CYS A 400 11.67 8.01 -16.21
CA CYS A 400 10.85 8.95 -16.95
C CYS A 400 9.72 8.19 -17.64
N ALA A 401 8.51 8.72 -17.62
CA ALA A 401 7.39 8.12 -18.33
C ALA A 401 6.45 9.17 -18.92
N LEU A 402 5.89 8.86 -20.08
CA LEU A 402 4.71 9.54 -20.61
C LEU A 402 3.48 8.83 -20.08
N VAL A 403 2.61 9.56 -19.39
CA VAL A 403 1.40 8.99 -18.80
C VAL A 403 0.19 9.75 -19.27
N THR A 404 -0.84 9.00 -19.67
CA THR A 404 -2.13 9.53 -20.11
C THR A 404 -3.24 8.93 -19.25
N THR A 405 -4.00 9.79 -18.57
CA THR A 405 -5.07 9.39 -17.65
C THR A 405 -6.41 9.96 -18.11
N PRO A 406 -7.35 9.12 -18.59
CA PRO A 406 -8.71 9.53 -18.89
C PRO A 406 -9.44 10.05 -17.65
N THR A 407 -10.18 11.14 -17.81
CA THR A 407 -11.08 11.68 -16.78
C THR A 407 -12.43 12.03 -17.38
N PRO A 408 -13.48 12.24 -16.58
CA PRO A 408 -14.78 12.68 -17.11
C PRO A 408 -14.71 13.99 -17.93
N LEU A 409 -13.79 14.90 -17.59
CA LEU A 409 -13.59 16.17 -18.32
C LEU A 409 -12.69 16.02 -19.55
N HIS A 410 -11.79 15.05 -19.52
CA HIS A 410 -10.83 14.75 -20.58
C HIS A 410 -10.90 13.25 -20.91
N PRO A 411 -11.98 12.78 -21.54
CA PRO A 411 -12.14 11.38 -21.90
C PRO A 411 -11.05 10.88 -22.86
N GLU A 412 -10.45 11.80 -23.63
CA GLU A 412 -9.29 11.52 -24.48
C GLU A 412 -7.98 11.32 -23.71
N GLY A 413 -7.94 11.70 -22.43
CA GLY A 413 -6.81 11.52 -21.53
C GLY A 413 -5.99 12.79 -21.28
N MET A 414 -5.75 13.06 -19.99
CA MET A 414 -4.80 14.08 -19.57
C MET A 414 -3.39 13.51 -19.67
N THR A 415 -2.57 14.09 -20.53
CA THR A 415 -1.17 13.69 -20.76
C THR A 415 -0.23 14.49 -19.87
N ARG A 416 0.76 13.82 -19.26
CA ARG A 416 1.80 14.42 -18.41
C ARG A 416 3.11 13.65 -18.48
N ILE A 417 4.23 14.35 -18.24
CA ILE A 417 5.55 13.72 -18.09
C ILE A 417 5.78 13.41 -16.61
N VAL A 418 6.07 12.16 -16.29
CA VAL A 418 6.32 11.71 -14.92
C VAL A 418 7.80 11.40 -14.71
N LEU A 419 8.35 11.96 -13.63
CA LEU A 419 9.66 11.62 -13.09
C LEU A 419 9.50 10.91 -11.75
N SER A 420 10.25 9.83 -11.55
CA SER A 420 10.27 9.10 -10.28
C SER A 420 11.69 8.68 -9.91
N GLY A 421 12.13 9.06 -8.70
CA GLY A 421 13.42 8.61 -8.17
C GLY A 421 13.43 7.10 -7.88
N ASP A 422 14.50 6.40 -8.25
CA ASP A 422 14.68 4.96 -7.95
C ASP A 422 15.40 4.80 -6.61
N PRO A 423 14.70 4.38 -5.52
CA PRO A 423 15.31 4.23 -4.21
C PRO A 423 16.31 3.07 -4.12
N THR A 424 16.34 2.18 -5.11
CA THR A 424 17.25 1.03 -5.18
C THR A 424 18.59 1.38 -5.82
N ARG A 425 18.71 2.54 -6.48
CA ARG A 425 19.94 3.06 -7.10
C ARG A 425 20.43 4.31 -6.36
N GLY A 426 21.33 4.11 -5.39
CA GLY A 426 21.92 5.23 -4.63
C GLY A 426 20.92 6.07 -3.84
N LEU A 427 19.72 5.53 -3.52
CA LEU A 427 18.62 6.28 -2.92
C LEU A 427 18.23 7.51 -3.77
N GLY A 428 18.19 7.36 -5.10
CA GLY A 428 17.89 8.46 -6.01
C GLY A 428 18.96 9.56 -6.01
N ALA A 429 20.23 9.22 -5.68
CA ALA A 429 21.32 10.17 -5.80
C ALA A 429 21.41 10.71 -7.24
N VAL A 430 21.60 12.01 -7.37
CA VAL A 430 21.62 12.67 -8.67
C VAL A 430 23.05 12.91 -9.15
N ALA A 431 23.32 12.47 -10.37
CA ALA A 431 24.54 12.72 -11.11
C ALA A 431 24.19 13.11 -12.56
N GLU A 432 25.19 13.20 -13.44
CA GLU A 432 25.00 13.46 -14.87
C GLU A 432 23.86 12.65 -15.52
N PRO A 433 23.76 11.31 -15.34
CA PRO A 433 22.72 10.52 -16.01
C PRO A 433 21.30 10.91 -15.58
N GLU A 434 21.09 11.21 -14.31
CA GLU A 434 19.79 11.64 -13.78
C GLU A 434 19.47 13.06 -14.25
N CYS A 435 20.44 13.98 -14.16
CA CYS A 435 20.26 15.38 -14.55
C CYS A 435 19.92 15.52 -16.05
N ARG A 436 20.56 14.74 -16.93
CA ARG A 436 20.21 14.73 -18.36
C ARG A 436 18.77 14.32 -18.62
N ARG A 437 18.27 13.32 -17.88
CA ARG A 437 16.87 12.85 -17.98
C ARG A 437 15.89 13.89 -17.47
N ILE A 438 16.21 14.57 -16.38
CA ILE A 438 15.40 15.68 -15.84
C ILE A 438 15.31 16.82 -16.86
N ILE A 439 16.44 17.23 -17.45
CA ILE A 439 16.48 18.30 -18.47
C ILE A 439 15.65 17.88 -19.70
N ALA A 440 15.88 16.68 -20.23
CA ALA A 440 15.16 16.19 -21.40
C ALA A 440 13.65 16.00 -21.14
N ALA A 441 13.24 15.67 -19.91
CA ALA A 441 11.86 15.61 -19.49
C ALA A 441 11.19 16.99 -19.49
N LEU A 442 11.87 18.02 -18.99
CA LEU A 442 11.39 19.40 -19.05
C LEU A 442 11.28 19.89 -20.51
N ASP A 443 12.27 19.57 -21.34
CA ASP A 443 12.23 19.90 -22.78
C ASP A 443 11.07 19.21 -23.49
N LEU A 444 10.80 17.95 -23.17
CA LEU A 444 9.66 17.22 -23.74
C LEU A 444 8.33 17.78 -23.25
N ALA A 445 8.21 18.07 -21.95
CA ALA A 445 7.02 18.67 -21.35
C ALA A 445 6.69 20.03 -21.98
N GLU A 446 7.70 20.88 -22.20
CA GLU A 446 7.56 22.16 -22.88
C GLU A 446 7.10 22.01 -24.33
N ARG A 447 7.75 21.12 -25.11
CA ARG A 447 7.36 20.87 -26.51
C ARG A 447 5.93 20.36 -26.64
N MET A 448 5.52 19.48 -25.72
CA MET A 448 4.18 18.89 -25.71
C MET A 448 3.14 19.81 -25.07
N ARG A 449 3.57 20.88 -24.38
CA ARG A 449 2.72 21.78 -23.59
C ARG A 449 1.90 21.02 -22.54
N VAL A 450 2.57 20.12 -21.82
CA VAL A 450 1.97 19.30 -20.75
C VAL A 450 2.70 19.55 -19.42
N PRO A 451 2.03 19.36 -18.27
CA PRO A 451 2.68 19.49 -16.98
C PRO A 451 3.71 18.37 -16.75
N LEU A 452 4.72 18.68 -15.93
CA LEU A 452 5.63 17.69 -15.39
C LEU A 452 5.22 17.33 -13.96
N GLU A 453 5.20 16.04 -13.65
CA GLU A 453 4.93 15.53 -12.32
C GLU A 453 6.13 14.75 -11.81
N TRP A 454 6.54 15.02 -10.57
CA TRP A 454 7.74 14.44 -10.00
C TRP A 454 7.48 13.82 -8.63
N TYR A 455 7.58 12.50 -8.57
CA TYR A 455 7.67 11.72 -7.34
C TYR A 455 9.13 11.74 -6.85
N THR A 456 9.41 12.74 -6.03
CA THR A 456 10.76 13.06 -5.59
C THR A 456 11.20 12.15 -4.45
N LEU A 457 12.38 11.56 -4.63
CA LEU A 457 13.15 10.85 -3.62
C LEU A 457 14.62 10.97 -4.01
N SER A 458 15.43 11.58 -3.16
CA SER A 458 16.84 11.77 -3.47
C SER A 458 17.69 11.93 -2.22
N SER A 459 18.80 11.20 -2.16
CA SER A 459 19.89 11.39 -1.19
C SER A 459 20.80 12.58 -1.52
N GLY A 460 20.48 13.38 -2.54
CA GLY A 460 21.24 14.53 -2.98
C GLY A 460 22.25 14.20 -4.09
N ALA A 461 23.22 15.09 -4.30
CA ALA A 461 24.25 14.88 -5.30
C ALA A 461 25.08 13.63 -4.97
N ARG A 462 25.43 12.84 -5.99
CA ARG A 462 26.24 11.64 -5.82
C ARG A 462 27.61 12.01 -5.23
N ILE A 463 27.90 11.48 -4.04
CA ILE A 463 29.22 11.59 -3.41
C ILE A 463 30.13 10.50 -3.97
N SER A 464 31.29 10.88 -4.48
CA SER A 464 32.29 9.98 -5.04
C SER A 464 33.68 10.55 -4.80
N MET A 465 34.63 9.70 -4.43
CA MET A 465 36.05 10.08 -4.28
C MET A 465 36.80 10.06 -5.63
N ASP A 466 36.17 9.47 -6.65
CA ASP A 466 36.78 9.21 -7.96
C ASP A 466 36.30 10.18 -9.06
N SER A 467 35.37 11.08 -8.75
CA SER A 467 34.89 12.15 -9.65
C SER A 467 35.04 13.51 -8.98
N GLY A 468 35.37 14.56 -9.74
CA GLY A 468 35.48 15.92 -9.25
C GLY A 468 34.11 16.62 -9.12
N THR A 469 34.08 17.92 -9.41
CA THR A 469 32.87 18.75 -9.33
C THR A 469 31.94 18.62 -10.53
N GLU A 470 32.23 17.75 -11.51
CA GLU A 470 31.45 17.64 -12.74
C GLU A 470 29.98 17.25 -12.46
N ASN A 471 29.75 16.41 -11.44
CA ASN A 471 28.39 16.10 -10.99
C ASN A 471 27.64 17.34 -10.45
N MET A 472 28.35 18.29 -9.85
CA MET A 472 27.76 19.54 -9.36
C MET A 472 27.40 20.48 -10.52
N ASP A 473 28.18 20.49 -11.60
CA ASP A 473 27.85 21.27 -12.79
C ASP A 473 26.54 20.77 -13.43
N TRP A 474 26.33 19.45 -13.48
CA TRP A 474 25.07 18.87 -13.96
C TRP A 474 23.88 19.17 -13.04
N VAL A 475 24.09 19.17 -11.72
CA VAL A 475 23.07 19.61 -10.75
C VAL A 475 22.69 21.09 -11.00
N GLY A 476 23.68 21.94 -11.27
CA GLY A 476 23.48 23.33 -11.66
C GLY A 476 22.75 23.48 -13.00
N ALA A 477 23.07 22.63 -13.99
CA ALA A 477 22.39 22.64 -15.28
C ALA A 477 20.91 22.26 -15.16
N ALA A 478 20.58 21.24 -14.35
CA ALA A 478 19.20 20.86 -14.06
C ALA A 478 18.45 22.01 -13.33
N LEU A 479 19.08 22.62 -12.32
CA LEU A 479 18.52 23.80 -11.63
C LEU A 479 18.21 24.93 -12.61
N ARG A 480 19.17 25.30 -13.47
CA ARG A 480 18.98 26.33 -14.50
C ARG A 480 17.77 26.01 -15.38
N ARG A 481 17.63 24.77 -15.81
CA ARG A 481 16.55 24.36 -16.69
C ARG A 481 15.18 24.41 -16.01
N ILE A 482 15.10 24.02 -14.74
CA ILE A 482 13.88 24.14 -13.91
C ILE A 482 13.46 25.61 -13.81
N ILE A 483 14.40 26.51 -13.50
CA ILE A 483 14.12 27.95 -13.40
C ILE A 483 13.57 28.49 -14.72
N GLN A 484 14.22 28.16 -15.85
CA GLN A 484 13.78 28.61 -17.17
C GLN A 484 12.39 28.06 -17.51
N PHE A 485 12.11 26.80 -17.18
CA PHE A 485 10.80 26.18 -17.41
C PHE A 485 9.70 26.88 -16.62
N THR A 486 9.90 27.08 -15.31
CA THR A 486 8.86 27.66 -14.45
C THR A 486 8.67 29.15 -14.69
N GLN A 487 9.74 29.91 -14.99
CA GLN A 487 9.62 31.32 -15.38
C GLN A 487 8.88 31.52 -16.70
N ALA A 488 8.93 30.53 -17.61
CA ALA A 488 8.14 30.53 -18.84
C ALA A 488 6.67 30.11 -18.61
N GLY A 489 6.25 29.88 -17.36
CA GLY A 489 4.90 29.45 -17.01
C GLY A 489 4.71 27.93 -16.96
N GLY A 490 5.77 27.15 -17.17
CA GLY A 490 5.73 25.69 -17.07
C GLY A 490 5.37 25.22 -15.66
N GLU A 491 4.49 24.22 -15.58
CA GLU A 491 4.00 23.66 -14.33
C GLU A 491 4.76 22.39 -13.95
N ILE A 492 5.34 22.37 -12.74
CA ILE A 492 5.97 21.20 -12.14
C ILE A 492 5.25 20.88 -10.83
N ASN A 493 4.57 19.73 -10.79
CA ASN A 493 3.90 19.23 -9.60
C ASN A 493 4.79 18.22 -8.87
N ILE A 494 4.98 18.42 -7.57
CA ILE A 494 5.89 17.64 -6.73
C ILE A 494 5.10 16.80 -5.73
N VAL A 495 5.39 15.51 -5.69
CA VAL A 495 5.05 14.63 -4.57
C VAL A 495 6.36 14.24 -3.88
N VAL A 496 6.48 14.53 -2.59
CA VAL A 496 7.64 14.10 -1.80
C VAL A 496 7.40 12.65 -1.36
N ALA A 497 8.01 11.71 -2.07
CA ALA A 497 7.79 10.27 -1.92
C ALA A 497 8.77 9.59 -0.94
N GLY A 498 9.59 10.39 -0.25
CA GLY A 498 10.54 9.94 0.77
C GLY A 498 11.39 11.09 1.29
N ILE A 499 12.64 10.82 1.66
CA ILE A 499 13.57 11.85 2.12
C ILE A 499 14.28 12.46 0.92
N ASN A 500 14.21 13.78 0.82
CA ASN A 500 14.92 14.60 -0.16
C ASN A 500 16.03 15.39 0.53
N VAL A 501 17.26 15.22 0.05
CA VAL A 501 18.46 15.85 0.62
C VAL A 501 19.14 16.78 -0.39
N GLY A 502 19.69 17.89 0.08
CA GLY A 502 20.62 18.73 -0.70
C GLY A 502 19.98 19.45 -1.88
N ALA A 503 20.32 19.06 -3.10
CA ALA A 503 19.86 19.73 -4.32
C ALA A 503 18.36 19.59 -4.57
N GLN A 504 17.77 18.43 -4.27
CA GLN A 504 16.36 18.15 -4.56
C GLN A 504 15.40 19.13 -3.85
N PRO A 505 15.55 19.47 -2.54
CA PRO A 505 14.76 20.54 -1.92
C PRO A 505 14.82 21.90 -2.64
N TYR A 506 15.98 22.31 -3.17
CA TYR A 506 16.08 23.55 -3.95
C TYR A 506 15.32 23.44 -5.27
N TRP A 507 15.41 22.30 -5.96
CA TRP A 507 14.62 22.05 -7.16
C TRP A 507 13.11 22.04 -6.89
N ASN A 508 12.69 21.46 -5.77
CA ASN A 508 11.30 21.48 -5.32
C ASN A 508 10.83 22.91 -5.02
N ALA A 509 11.73 23.75 -4.49
CA ALA A 509 11.48 25.16 -4.28
C ALA A 509 11.25 25.87 -5.61
N GLU A 510 12.21 25.81 -6.54
CA GLU A 510 12.11 26.42 -7.88
C GLU A 510 10.91 25.91 -8.71
N ALA A 511 10.40 24.72 -8.38
CA ALA A 511 9.21 24.15 -8.98
C ALA A 511 7.89 24.71 -8.41
N THR A 512 7.81 25.02 -7.11
CA THR A 512 6.51 25.19 -6.42
C THR A 512 6.42 26.31 -5.36
N MET A 513 7.55 26.84 -4.89
CA MET A 513 7.57 27.69 -3.69
C MET A 513 7.67 29.19 -3.98
N LEU A 514 8.26 29.57 -5.11
CA LEU A 514 8.51 30.97 -5.48
C LEU A 514 7.25 31.62 -6.07
N MET A 515 7.23 32.95 -6.10
CA MET A 515 6.04 33.74 -6.47
C MET A 515 5.47 33.39 -7.85
N HIS A 516 6.32 33.09 -8.83
CA HIS A 516 5.90 32.81 -10.21
C HIS A 516 5.45 31.37 -10.46
N THR A 517 5.70 30.46 -9.51
CA THR A 517 5.48 29.03 -9.71
C THR A 517 3.99 28.67 -9.74
N LYS A 518 3.62 27.78 -10.67
CA LYS A 518 2.22 27.32 -10.86
C LYS A 518 1.92 26.03 -10.09
N GLY A 519 2.90 25.13 -10.05
CA GLY A 519 2.73 23.78 -9.54
C GLY A 519 2.56 23.69 -8.03
N ILE A 520 2.18 22.50 -7.58
CA ILE A 520 1.89 22.19 -6.18
C ILE A 520 2.91 21.25 -5.58
N LEU A 521 3.04 21.29 -4.24
CA LEU A 521 3.85 20.35 -3.49
C LEU A 521 3.00 19.63 -2.45
N VAL A 522 3.00 18.30 -2.54
CA VAL A 522 2.28 17.40 -1.65
C VAL A 522 3.28 16.57 -0.84
N MET A 523 3.08 16.49 0.48
CA MET A 523 3.90 15.66 1.37
C MET A 523 3.06 14.62 2.10
N THR A 524 3.68 13.49 2.42
CA THR A 524 3.14 12.45 3.30
C THR A 524 3.85 12.48 4.67
N PRO A 525 3.29 11.84 5.72
CA PRO A 525 3.94 11.76 7.04
C PRO A 525 5.37 11.18 6.98
N ASP A 526 5.58 10.19 6.12
CA ASP A 526 6.88 9.50 5.96
C ASP A 526 7.85 10.21 5.00
N SER A 527 7.68 11.52 4.79
CA SER A 527 8.50 12.32 3.86
C SER A 527 9.16 13.52 4.53
N ALA A 528 10.32 13.93 4.03
CA ALA A 528 11.06 15.08 4.55
C ALA A 528 11.88 15.78 3.46
N MET A 529 12.01 17.10 3.53
CA MET A 529 12.93 17.89 2.71
C MET A 529 13.99 18.54 3.59
N VAL A 530 15.25 18.12 3.49
CA VAL A 530 16.35 18.62 4.32
C VAL A 530 17.53 19.06 3.47
N LEU A 531 18.20 20.15 3.83
CA LEU A 531 19.44 20.55 3.13
C LEU A 531 20.61 19.65 3.54
N THR A 532 20.66 19.31 4.83
CA THR A 532 21.67 18.45 5.45
C THR A 532 20.96 17.44 6.34
N GLY A 533 21.29 16.16 6.21
CA GLY A 533 20.70 15.11 7.05
C GLY A 533 21.08 15.29 8.53
N LYS A 534 20.19 14.85 9.43
CA LYS A 534 20.33 15.01 10.89
C LYS A 534 21.70 14.62 11.43
N GLN A 535 22.20 13.43 11.06
CA GLN A 535 23.50 12.94 11.54
C GLN A 535 24.67 13.83 11.10
N SER A 536 24.64 14.32 9.87
CA SER A 536 25.66 15.24 9.36
C SER A 536 25.58 16.61 10.04
N LEU A 537 24.37 17.06 10.37
CA LEU A 537 24.15 18.31 11.10
C LEU A 537 24.73 18.24 12.52
N ASP A 538 24.44 17.15 13.25
CA ASP A 538 25.03 16.88 14.58
C ASP A 538 26.55 16.88 14.53
N PHE A 539 27.13 16.17 13.56
CA PHE A 539 28.57 16.08 13.41
C PHE A 539 29.22 17.44 13.12
N SER A 540 28.53 18.31 12.39
CA SER A 540 28.98 19.68 12.11
C SER A 540 28.79 20.66 13.28
N GLY A 541 28.16 20.22 14.39
CA GLY A 541 27.81 21.07 15.53
C GLY A 541 26.59 21.96 15.31
N GLY A 542 25.76 21.65 14.31
CA GLY A 542 24.51 22.36 14.05
C GLY A 542 23.39 21.97 15.02
N VAL A 543 22.34 22.80 15.09
CA VAL A 543 21.13 22.49 15.86
C VAL A 543 20.24 21.57 15.03
N SER A 544 20.09 20.32 15.46
CA SER A 544 19.22 19.34 14.81
C SER A 544 17.94 19.07 15.60
N ALA A 545 16.99 18.39 14.97
CA ALA A 545 15.83 17.80 15.65
C ALA A 545 16.09 16.33 15.97
N GLU A 546 15.09 15.64 16.53
CA GLU A 546 15.20 14.22 16.91
C GLU A 546 15.50 13.33 15.70
N ASP A 547 14.93 13.67 14.54
CA ASP A 547 15.09 12.98 13.26
C ASP A 547 14.98 13.96 12.07
N ASN A 548 15.04 13.43 10.84
CA ASN A 548 14.89 14.25 9.62
C ASN A 548 13.48 14.84 9.46
N PHE A 549 12.44 14.19 10.02
CA PHE A 549 11.07 14.68 9.97
C PHE A 549 10.89 15.91 10.87
N GLY A 550 11.60 15.97 11.99
CA GLY A 550 11.67 17.15 12.85
C GLY A 550 12.34 18.35 12.17
N ILE A 551 13.25 18.13 11.22
CA ILE A 551 13.95 19.19 10.47
C ILE A 551 13.15 19.65 9.25
N GLY A 552 12.53 18.72 8.53
CA GLY A 552 12.00 18.98 7.19
C GLY A 552 10.70 18.27 6.85
N GLY A 553 10.01 17.69 7.83
CA GLY A 553 8.70 17.05 7.65
C GLY A 553 7.55 18.04 7.53
N TYR A 554 6.37 17.55 7.14
CA TYR A 554 5.19 18.37 6.95
C TYR A 554 4.73 19.04 8.25
N ASP A 555 4.45 18.26 9.29
CA ASP A 555 3.71 18.73 10.47
C ASP A 555 4.41 19.85 11.25
N ARG A 556 5.74 19.79 11.33
CA ARG A 556 6.52 20.73 12.15
C ARG A 556 7.09 21.91 11.35
N VAL A 557 7.39 21.73 10.07
CA VAL A 557 8.17 22.69 9.29
C VAL A 557 7.52 23.05 7.97
N MET A 558 7.37 22.09 7.05
CA MET A 558 7.02 22.38 5.65
C MET A 558 5.56 22.76 5.45
N GLY A 559 4.65 22.21 6.24
CA GLY A 559 3.24 22.62 6.27
C GLY A 559 3.08 24.02 6.88
N PRO A 560 3.52 24.24 8.14
CA PRO A 560 3.45 25.55 8.79
C PRO A 560 4.10 26.69 8.00
N ASN A 561 5.24 26.44 7.36
CA ASN A 561 5.91 27.46 6.54
C ASN A 561 5.33 27.60 5.11
N GLY A 562 4.30 26.84 4.75
CA GLY A 562 3.60 26.92 3.46
C GLY A 562 4.42 26.51 2.24
N GLN A 563 5.55 25.83 2.45
CA GLN A 563 6.34 25.23 1.36
C GLN A 563 5.66 23.97 0.85
N ALA A 564 5.23 23.10 1.77
CA ALA A 564 4.25 22.06 1.48
C ALA A 564 2.85 22.66 1.52
N GLN A 565 2.14 22.47 0.42
CA GLN A 565 0.88 23.17 0.16
C GLN A 565 -0.31 22.27 0.47
N TYR A 566 -0.07 20.97 0.42
CA TYR A 566 -1.02 19.91 0.72
C TYR A 566 -0.34 18.82 1.56
N TRP A 567 -1.15 18.24 2.45
CA TRP A 567 -0.85 17.01 3.16
C TRP A 567 -1.65 15.86 2.57
N ALA A 568 -1.02 14.69 2.45
CA ALA A 568 -1.70 13.45 2.13
C ALA A 568 -1.31 12.35 3.14
N PRO A 569 -2.22 11.44 3.52
CA PRO A 569 -1.88 10.36 4.43
C PRO A 569 -0.88 9.37 3.83
N ASP A 570 -0.89 9.20 2.50
CA ASP A 570 -0.09 8.24 1.75
C ASP A 570 0.07 8.67 0.28
N LEU A 571 0.88 7.94 -0.50
CA LEU A 571 1.09 8.21 -1.93
C LEU A 571 -0.20 8.19 -2.78
N PRO A 572 -1.15 7.25 -2.58
CA PRO A 572 -2.47 7.31 -3.22
C PRO A 572 -3.25 8.57 -2.89
N GLY A 573 -3.22 9.02 -1.63
CA GLY A 573 -3.79 10.29 -1.20
C GLY A 573 -3.14 11.45 -1.93
N ALA A 574 -1.81 11.42 -2.09
CA ALA A 574 -1.10 12.45 -2.85
C ALA A 574 -1.51 12.45 -4.33
N PHE A 575 -1.67 11.27 -4.93
CA PHE A 575 -2.19 11.15 -6.29
C PHE A 575 -3.62 11.68 -6.42
N ARG A 576 -4.51 11.39 -5.46
CA ARG A 576 -5.88 11.97 -5.45
C ARG A 576 -5.85 13.49 -5.37
N ILE A 577 -4.95 14.07 -4.58
CA ILE A 577 -4.76 15.53 -4.50
C ILE A 577 -4.28 16.09 -5.84
N LEU A 578 -3.30 15.46 -6.48
CA LEU A 578 -2.85 15.85 -7.81
C LEU A 578 -3.97 15.80 -8.84
N MET A 579 -4.76 14.72 -8.87
CA MET A 579 -5.90 14.60 -9.77
C MET A 579 -6.98 15.65 -9.48
N SER A 580 -7.21 15.98 -8.21
CA SER A 580 -8.10 17.09 -7.81
C SER A 580 -7.57 18.45 -8.27
N HIS A 581 -6.26 18.68 -8.17
CA HIS A 581 -5.61 19.88 -8.71
C HIS A 581 -5.80 19.96 -10.23
N TYR A 582 -5.46 18.91 -10.98
CA TYR A 582 -5.64 18.87 -12.43
C TYR A 582 -7.09 19.03 -12.86
N ALA A 583 -8.06 18.55 -12.09
CA ALA A 583 -9.47 18.81 -12.38
C ALA A 583 -9.74 20.33 -12.51
N HIS A 584 -9.06 21.17 -11.74
CA HIS A 584 -9.21 22.62 -11.77
C HIS A 584 -8.22 23.31 -12.72
N THR A 585 -7.04 22.76 -12.92
CA THR A 585 -5.93 23.50 -13.57
C THR A 585 -5.48 22.95 -14.91
N TYR A 586 -5.83 21.71 -15.27
CA TYR A 586 -5.33 21.10 -16.50
C TYR A 586 -5.87 21.82 -17.74
N VAL A 587 -4.95 22.25 -18.59
CA VAL A 587 -5.26 22.83 -19.91
C VAL A 587 -4.87 21.81 -20.96
N MET A 588 -5.83 21.37 -21.75
CA MET A 588 -5.56 20.45 -22.84
C MET A 588 -4.66 21.16 -23.89
N PRO A 589 -3.61 20.51 -24.42
CA PRO A 589 -2.80 21.12 -25.47
C PRO A 589 -3.65 21.61 -26.65
N GLY A 590 -3.65 22.92 -26.90
CA GLY A 590 -4.46 23.57 -27.94
C GLY A 590 -5.70 24.31 -27.41
N GLU A 591 -6.00 24.23 -26.12
CA GLU A 591 -7.03 25.03 -25.45
C GLU A 591 -6.41 26.22 -24.71
N ASP A 592 -7.23 27.25 -24.44
CA ASP A 592 -6.80 28.49 -23.78
C ASP A 592 -6.95 28.48 -22.25
N GLY A 593 -7.56 27.42 -21.69
CA GLY A 593 -7.76 27.28 -20.25
C GLY A 593 -8.48 25.98 -19.87
N PRO A 594 -8.66 25.71 -18.57
CA PRO A 594 -9.33 24.51 -18.08
C PRO A 594 -10.78 24.42 -18.55
N ARG A 595 -11.23 23.20 -18.89
CA ARG A 595 -12.59 22.97 -19.36
C ARG A 595 -13.63 23.28 -18.29
N ARG A 596 -14.75 23.83 -18.74
CA ARG A 596 -15.96 23.99 -17.93
C ARG A 596 -16.56 22.60 -17.63
N ALA A 597 -16.81 22.33 -16.36
CA ALA A 597 -17.48 21.09 -15.96
C ALA A 597 -19.00 21.20 -16.09
N PRO A 598 -19.68 20.11 -16.46
CA PRO A 598 -21.12 20.01 -16.24
C PRO A 598 -21.41 20.18 -14.76
N THR A 599 -22.43 20.99 -14.44
CA THR A 599 -22.96 21.13 -13.08
C THR A 599 -24.48 21.05 -13.14
N SER A 600 -25.04 20.42 -12.12
CA SER A 600 -26.47 20.39 -11.81
C SER A 600 -26.88 21.47 -10.83
N ASP A 601 -25.92 22.20 -10.25
CA ASP A 601 -26.18 23.34 -9.38
C ASP A 601 -26.65 24.55 -10.22
N PRO A 602 -27.89 25.05 -10.03
CA PRO A 602 -28.41 26.16 -10.82
C PRO A 602 -27.61 27.44 -10.59
N SER A 603 -27.19 28.10 -11.67
CA SER A 603 -26.45 29.37 -11.58
C SER A 603 -27.26 30.53 -11.00
N ASP A 604 -28.58 30.40 -10.95
CA ASP A 604 -29.53 31.37 -10.41
C ASP A 604 -30.04 31.02 -9.01
N ARG A 605 -29.46 30.00 -8.33
CA ARG A 605 -29.86 29.68 -6.96
C ARG A 605 -29.53 30.83 -6.00
N ASP A 606 -30.43 31.07 -5.05
CA ASP A 606 -30.16 31.99 -3.96
C ASP A 606 -29.20 31.34 -2.96
N VAL A 607 -28.06 31.98 -2.73
CA VAL A 607 -27.05 31.52 -1.76
C VAL A 607 -27.38 31.95 -0.33
N SER A 608 -28.37 32.84 -0.14
CA SER A 608 -28.73 33.42 1.16
C SER A 608 -29.26 32.40 2.15
N ASP A 609 -29.91 31.33 1.67
CA ASP A 609 -30.45 30.24 2.49
C ASP A 609 -29.39 29.19 2.86
N TYR A 610 -28.16 29.32 2.35
CA TYR A 610 -27.09 28.37 2.64
C TYR A 610 -26.78 28.36 4.14
N PRO A 611 -26.72 27.18 4.80
CA PRO A 611 -26.46 27.10 6.24
C PRO A 611 -25.09 27.66 6.60
N HIS A 612 -25.04 28.54 7.61
CA HIS A 612 -23.77 29.07 8.13
C HIS A 612 -23.41 28.44 9.48
N GLY A 613 -24.24 28.66 10.50
CA GLY A 613 -24.00 28.21 11.88
C GLY A 613 -23.26 29.24 12.74
N GLY A 614 -23.28 29.05 14.07
CA GLY A 614 -22.76 30.05 15.02
C GLY A 614 -23.75 31.19 15.26
N GLU A 615 -23.31 32.45 15.13
CA GLU A 615 -24.16 33.63 15.36
C GLU A 615 -25.18 33.90 14.24
N PHE A 616 -24.99 33.29 13.07
CA PHE A 616 -25.89 33.39 11.92
C PHE A 616 -26.39 31.99 11.55
N ALA A 617 -27.69 31.83 11.35
CA ALA A 617 -28.27 30.58 10.88
C ALA A 617 -27.92 30.33 9.41
N THR A 618 -28.00 31.37 8.57
CA THR A 618 -27.72 31.28 7.13
C THR A 618 -26.72 32.35 6.66
N VAL A 619 -26.16 32.17 5.46
CA VAL A 619 -25.24 33.14 4.85
C VAL A 619 -25.92 34.48 4.60
N GLY A 620 -27.21 34.50 4.25
CA GLY A 620 -27.98 35.73 4.04
C GLY A 620 -28.06 36.59 5.30
N GLU A 621 -28.15 35.98 6.49
CA GLU A 621 -28.20 36.70 7.76
C GLU A 621 -26.91 37.49 8.06
N ILE A 622 -25.77 37.10 7.47
CA ILE A 622 -24.52 37.89 7.53
C ILE A 622 -24.74 39.29 6.95
N PHE A 623 -25.63 39.42 5.96
CA PHE A 623 -25.87 40.68 5.27
C PHE A 623 -27.13 41.41 5.76
N THR A 624 -28.13 40.68 6.25
CA THR A 624 -29.41 41.27 6.72
C THR A 624 -29.46 41.52 8.23
N ALA A 625 -28.89 40.62 9.05
CA ALA A 625 -28.91 40.70 10.53
C ALA A 625 -27.64 41.32 11.15
N ASN A 626 -26.72 41.81 10.30
CA ASN A 626 -25.46 42.46 10.67
C ASN A 626 -25.21 43.71 9.82
N PRO A 627 -26.11 44.72 9.86
CA PRO A 627 -26.11 45.86 8.93
C PRO A 627 -24.88 46.77 9.06
N ASP A 628 -24.21 46.78 10.21
CA ASP A 628 -22.96 47.52 10.44
C ASP A 628 -21.70 46.71 10.11
N ARG A 629 -21.87 45.45 9.66
CA ARG A 629 -20.79 44.53 9.28
C ARG A 629 -19.72 44.41 10.37
N LYS A 630 -20.14 44.36 11.64
CA LYS A 630 -19.24 44.25 12.81
C LYS A 630 -19.15 42.84 13.38
N LYS A 631 -20.23 42.07 13.29
CA LYS A 631 -20.23 40.68 13.75
C LYS A 631 -19.41 39.81 12.80
N ALA A 632 -18.60 38.93 13.38
CA ALA A 632 -17.72 38.04 12.65
C ALA A 632 -18.47 36.85 12.03
N PHE A 633 -18.01 36.40 10.87
CA PHE A 633 -18.55 35.23 10.15
C PHE A 633 -17.40 34.36 9.63
N ASP A 634 -17.68 33.10 9.29
CA ASP A 634 -16.68 32.20 8.72
C ASP A 634 -16.62 32.37 7.20
N ILE A 635 -15.46 32.78 6.69
CA ILE A 635 -15.30 33.01 5.26
C ILE A 635 -15.39 31.71 4.44
N ARG A 636 -14.96 30.57 4.99
CA ARG A 636 -15.02 29.28 4.29
C ARG A 636 -16.45 28.89 3.95
N THR A 637 -17.39 29.16 4.88
CA THR A 637 -18.80 28.90 4.65
C THR A 637 -19.38 29.78 3.55
N VAL A 638 -19.01 31.08 3.49
CA VAL A 638 -19.42 31.96 2.39
C VAL A 638 -18.84 31.50 1.04
N MET A 639 -17.56 31.12 1.01
CA MET A 639 -16.93 30.56 -0.20
C MET A 639 -17.64 29.28 -0.66
N ALA A 640 -18.01 28.39 0.27
CA ALA A 640 -18.76 27.17 -0.04
C ALA A 640 -20.18 27.46 -0.55
N ALA A 641 -20.84 28.50 -0.02
CA ALA A 641 -22.17 28.91 -0.46
C ALA A 641 -22.18 29.47 -1.90
N VAL A 642 -21.09 30.10 -2.34
CA VAL A 642 -20.95 30.69 -3.68
C VAL A 642 -20.47 29.66 -4.72
N ALA A 643 -19.70 28.65 -4.30
CA ALA A 643 -19.22 27.59 -5.18
C ALA A 643 -20.35 26.61 -5.55
N ASP A 644 -20.15 25.90 -6.66
CA ASP A 644 -21.04 24.81 -7.09
C ASP A 644 -21.11 23.72 -6.02
N ALA A 645 -22.32 23.39 -5.58
CA ALA A 645 -22.58 22.45 -4.50
C ALA A 645 -22.25 20.99 -4.87
N ASP A 646 -22.25 20.66 -6.16
CA ASP A 646 -22.01 19.31 -6.69
C ASP A 646 -20.55 19.04 -7.09
N HIS A 647 -19.65 20.00 -6.91
CA HIS A 647 -18.22 19.85 -7.16
C HIS A 647 -17.38 19.89 -5.88
N PRO A 648 -16.29 19.10 -5.81
CA PRO A 648 -15.35 19.17 -4.70
C PRO A 648 -14.58 20.49 -4.72
N ARG A 649 -14.16 20.95 -3.53
CA ARG A 649 -13.33 22.14 -3.34
C ARG A 649 -11.97 21.74 -2.80
N SER A 650 -10.91 22.43 -3.22
CA SER A 650 -9.53 22.14 -2.79
C SER A 650 -8.91 23.37 -2.13
N GLU A 651 -8.82 23.38 -0.81
CA GLU A 651 -8.13 24.46 -0.07
C GLU A 651 -6.61 24.27 -0.13
N ARG A 652 -5.89 25.30 -0.57
CA ARG A 652 -4.42 25.31 -0.68
C ARG A 652 -3.81 26.03 0.51
N TRP A 653 -2.73 25.47 1.08
CA TRP A 653 -2.07 25.99 2.29
C TRP A 653 -2.99 26.07 3.52
N ALA A 654 -3.83 25.05 3.72
CA ALA A 654 -4.76 24.99 4.85
C ALA A 654 -4.04 24.93 6.21
N GLY A 655 -2.84 24.33 6.26
CA GLY A 655 -2.01 24.22 7.48
C GLY A 655 -0.87 25.25 7.57
N MET A 656 -0.88 26.30 6.75
CA MET A 656 0.18 27.32 6.77
C MET A 656 -0.03 28.29 7.92
N ALA A 657 0.84 28.20 8.93
CA ALA A 657 0.80 29.04 10.12
C ALA A 657 0.93 30.52 9.77
N ASP A 658 0.20 31.34 10.54
CA ASP A 658 0.16 32.81 10.46
C ASP A 658 -0.42 33.35 9.15
N ALA A 659 -0.95 32.48 8.29
CA ALA A 659 -1.56 32.83 7.02
C ALA A 659 -3.07 32.55 6.97
N ASP A 660 -3.65 32.07 8.08
CA ASP A 660 -5.05 31.68 8.23
C ASP A 660 -6.05 32.82 7.98
N THR A 661 -5.60 34.07 8.10
CA THR A 661 -6.40 35.26 7.78
C THR A 661 -6.75 35.38 6.29
N ALA A 662 -6.12 34.58 5.43
CA ALA A 662 -6.48 34.42 4.02
C ALA A 662 -6.69 32.94 3.66
N VAL A 663 -7.85 32.64 3.10
CA VAL A 663 -8.23 31.32 2.59
C VAL A 663 -8.07 31.33 1.07
N VAL A 664 -7.40 30.31 0.54
CA VAL A 664 -7.21 30.13 -0.92
C VAL A 664 -7.78 28.78 -1.30
N MET A 665 -8.67 28.75 -2.27
CA MET A 665 -9.41 27.57 -2.63
C MET A 665 -9.59 27.50 -4.14
N ASP A 666 -9.31 26.33 -4.71
CA ASP A 666 -9.77 26.00 -6.05
C ASP A 666 -11.17 25.40 -5.96
N ALA A 667 -12.07 25.95 -6.78
CA ALA A 667 -13.50 25.62 -6.77
C ALA A 667 -14.08 25.79 -8.19
N ARG A 668 -15.40 25.58 -8.30
CA ARG A 668 -16.16 25.89 -9.50
C ARG A 668 -17.33 26.83 -9.22
N ILE A 669 -17.64 27.67 -10.20
CA ILE A 669 -18.83 28.54 -10.21
C ILE A 669 -19.48 28.40 -11.60
N GLY A 670 -20.71 27.89 -11.65
CA GLY A 670 -21.40 27.55 -12.89
C GLY A 670 -20.61 26.57 -13.77
N GLY A 671 -19.81 25.68 -13.18
CA GLY A 671 -18.92 24.75 -13.86
C GLY A 671 -17.55 25.31 -14.24
N HIS A 672 -17.35 26.63 -14.21
CA HIS A 672 -16.06 27.25 -14.50
C HIS A 672 -15.09 27.03 -13.35
N SER A 673 -13.88 26.55 -13.63
CA SER A 673 -12.84 26.51 -12.59
C SER A 673 -12.43 27.93 -12.22
N VAL A 674 -12.28 28.19 -10.92
CA VAL A 674 -11.87 29.49 -10.37
C VAL A 674 -10.89 29.30 -9.22
N CYS A 675 -9.95 30.24 -9.08
CA CYS A 675 -9.18 30.42 -7.85
C CYS A 675 -9.92 31.42 -6.97
N MET A 676 -10.45 30.98 -5.83
CA MET A 676 -11.13 31.82 -4.86
C MET A 676 -10.20 32.24 -3.72
N VAL A 677 -10.17 33.52 -3.40
CA VAL A 677 -9.49 34.09 -2.24
C VAL A 677 -10.52 34.70 -1.31
N GLY A 678 -10.61 34.18 -0.09
CA GLY A 678 -11.46 34.72 0.97
C GLY A 678 -10.63 35.31 2.11
N ILE A 679 -11.08 36.42 2.67
CA ILE A 679 -10.43 37.04 3.83
C ILE A 679 -11.24 36.78 5.09
N GLU A 680 -10.60 36.16 6.09
CA GLU A 680 -11.25 35.69 7.31
C GLU A 680 -11.85 36.84 8.12
N SER A 681 -13.10 36.69 8.57
CA SER A 681 -13.80 37.66 9.40
C SER A 681 -13.80 37.30 10.88
N LYS A 682 -13.43 36.07 11.25
CA LYS A 682 -13.19 35.70 12.66
C LYS A 682 -11.75 36.03 13.07
N PRO A 683 -11.53 36.46 14.33
CA PRO A 683 -10.19 36.47 14.89
C PRO A 683 -9.61 35.04 14.87
N VAL A 684 -8.37 34.87 14.41
CA VAL A 684 -7.73 33.55 14.31
C VAL A 684 -6.74 33.39 15.47
N PRO A 685 -6.81 32.31 16.27
CA PRO A 685 -5.79 32.02 17.29
C PRO A 685 -4.39 31.92 16.68
N ARG A 686 -3.39 32.49 17.37
CA ARG A 686 -1.99 32.32 16.97
C ARG A 686 -1.52 30.88 17.29
N ALA A 687 -0.82 30.25 16.35
CA ALA A 687 -0.24 28.93 16.55
C ALA A 687 1.08 29.01 17.34
N GLY A 688 1.37 28.01 18.17
CA GLY A 688 2.61 27.94 18.95
C GLY A 688 2.59 28.76 20.24
N PHE A 689 3.75 29.31 20.63
CA PHE A 689 3.89 30.15 21.82
C PHE A 689 3.74 31.62 21.44
N PRO A 690 2.58 32.26 21.66
CA PRO A 690 2.44 33.69 21.37
C PRO A 690 3.39 34.51 22.26
N PRO A 691 3.84 35.70 21.82
CA PRO A 691 4.64 36.59 22.65
C PRO A 691 3.92 36.89 23.96
N THR A 692 4.63 36.90 25.09
CA THR A 692 4.06 37.14 26.43
C THR A 692 3.27 38.46 26.54
N ASP A 693 3.62 39.44 25.71
CA ASP A 693 3.04 40.79 25.70
C ASP A 693 2.23 41.10 24.42
N GLY A 694 1.99 40.11 23.55
CA GLY A 694 1.27 40.26 22.27
C GLY A 694 -0.16 39.70 22.32
N PRO A 695 -1.04 40.09 21.37
CA PRO A 695 -2.37 39.49 21.28
C PRO A 695 -2.26 38.00 20.94
N ASP A 696 -3.10 37.19 21.56
CA ASP A 696 -3.21 35.75 21.33
C ASP A 696 -3.93 35.39 20.01
N THR A 697 -4.46 36.39 19.32
CA THR A 697 -5.23 36.25 18.08
C THR A 697 -4.75 37.22 16.98
N TYR A 698 -4.88 36.79 15.72
CA TYR A 698 -4.82 37.63 14.53
C TYR A 698 -6.14 38.36 14.35
N THR A 699 -6.06 39.67 14.07
CA THR A 699 -7.24 40.50 13.87
C THR A 699 -7.96 40.16 12.56
N ALA A 700 -9.29 40.10 12.63
CA ALA A 700 -10.15 39.83 11.49
C ALA A 700 -10.00 40.86 10.36
N GLY A 701 -10.07 40.38 9.12
CA GLY A 701 -10.02 41.21 7.91
C GLY A 701 -8.65 41.84 7.61
N THR A 702 -7.63 41.56 8.41
CA THR A 702 -6.29 42.15 8.25
C THR A 702 -5.35 41.17 7.54
N LEU A 703 -4.61 41.67 6.55
CA LEU A 703 -3.53 40.92 5.92
C LEU A 703 -2.22 41.09 6.70
N PHE A 704 -1.70 39.96 7.16
CA PHE A 704 -0.40 39.81 7.84
C PHE A 704 0.67 39.37 6.83
N PRO A 705 1.96 39.32 7.19
CA PRO A 705 3.01 39.09 6.20
C PRO A 705 2.85 37.76 5.46
N ARG A 706 2.48 36.72 6.23
CA ARG A 706 2.32 35.36 5.75
C ARG A 706 1.04 35.16 4.95
N SER A 707 -0.08 35.76 5.36
CA SER A 707 -1.30 35.77 4.53
C SER A 707 -1.14 36.61 3.26
N SER A 708 -0.39 37.72 3.32
CA SER A 708 -0.07 38.53 2.13
C SER A 708 0.75 37.73 1.11
N LYS A 709 1.78 37.02 1.59
CA LYS A 709 2.56 36.07 0.76
C LYS A 709 1.68 34.99 0.14
N LYS A 710 0.78 34.40 0.92
CA LYS A 710 -0.16 33.35 0.47
C LYS A 710 -1.07 33.88 -0.65
N VAL A 711 -1.66 35.06 -0.47
CA VAL A 711 -2.51 35.71 -1.48
C VAL A 711 -1.73 36.00 -2.76
N ALA A 712 -0.55 36.62 -2.68
CA ALA A 712 0.26 36.92 -3.86
C ALA A 712 0.63 35.65 -4.66
N ARG A 713 1.00 34.55 -3.97
CA ARG A 713 1.26 33.25 -4.61
C ARG A 713 0.02 32.67 -5.28
N ALA A 714 -1.15 32.77 -4.65
CA ALA A 714 -2.41 32.29 -5.23
C ALA A 714 -2.74 33.00 -6.54
N ILE A 715 -2.64 34.34 -6.55
CA ILE A 715 -2.90 35.17 -7.74
C ILE A 715 -1.95 34.80 -8.88
N ASN A 716 -0.65 34.73 -8.59
CA ASN A 716 0.33 34.32 -9.59
C ASN A 716 0.09 32.90 -10.10
N ALA A 717 -0.28 31.94 -9.23
CA ALA A 717 -0.55 30.57 -9.64
C ALA A 717 -1.79 30.42 -10.55
N ALA A 718 -2.78 31.30 -10.41
CA ALA A 718 -4.01 31.27 -11.22
C ALA A 718 -3.90 32.05 -12.56
N SER A 719 -3.00 33.04 -12.64
CA SER A 719 -2.77 33.87 -13.83
C SER A 719 -2.52 33.03 -15.09
N GLY A 720 -3.19 33.35 -16.19
CA GLY A 720 -3.09 32.63 -17.47
C GLY A 720 -3.67 31.21 -17.44
N ASN A 721 -4.41 30.84 -16.39
CA ASN A 721 -4.99 29.52 -16.22
C ASN A 721 -6.49 29.60 -15.89
N ARG A 722 -6.86 30.22 -14.77
CA ARG A 722 -8.27 30.30 -14.34
C ARG A 722 -8.59 31.67 -13.73
N PRO A 723 -9.84 32.14 -13.82
CA PRO A 723 -10.24 33.41 -13.20
C PRO A 723 -9.97 33.46 -11.70
N LEU A 724 -9.67 34.66 -11.21
CA LEU A 724 -9.51 34.95 -9.79
C LEU A 724 -10.82 35.55 -9.25
N VAL A 725 -11.35 34.99 -8.16
CA VAL A 725 -12.50 35.53 -7.44
C VAL A 725 -12.06 35.88 -6.02
N VAL A 726 -12.16 37.15 -5.64
CA VAL A 726 -11.79 37.64 -4.31
C VAL A 726 -13.04 38.04 -3.55
N LEU A 727 -13.32 37.37 -2.43
CA LEU A 727 -14.37 37.73 -1.48
C LEU A 727 -13.75 38.62 -0.39
N ALA A 728 -13.88 39.92 -0.57
CA ALA A 728 -13.15 40.93 0.17
C ALA A 728 -13.87 41.32 1.48
N ASN A 729 -13.14 41.08 2.58
CA ASN A 729 -13.37 41.64 3.90
C ASN A 729 -12.03 42.22 4.39
N LEU A 730 -11.59 43.31 3.79
CA LEU A 730 -10.22 43.83 3.89
C LEU A 730 -10.18 45.12 4.71
N SER A 731 -9.80 44.98 5.97
CA SER A 731 -9.56 46.10 6.89
C SER A 731 -8.24 46.83 6.59
N GLY A 732 -7.33 46.19 5.86
CA GLY A 732 -6.02 46.72 5.47
C GLY A 732 -4.89 45.73 5.75
N PHE A 733 -3.67 46.26 5.83
CA PHE A 733 -2.46 45.52 6.18
C PHE A 733 -2.08 45.77 7.64
N ASP A 734 -1.48 44.77 8.30
CA ASP A 734 -0.97 44.97 9.66
C ASP A 734 0.29 45.83 9.65
N GLY A 735 0.21 47.02 10.26
CA GLY A 735 1.31 47.98 10.35
C GLY A 735 2.14 47.85 11.62
N SER A 736 1.96 46.79 12.42
CA SER A 736 2.67 46.62 13.69
C SER A 736 4.19 46.48 13.49
N PRO A 737 5.03 46.85 14.49
CA PRO A 737 6.47 46.61 14.41
C PRO A 737 6.85 45.15 14.15
N GLU A 738 6.03 44.20 14.60
CA GLU A 738 6.20 42.76 14.33
C GLU A 738 6.06 42.46 12.83
N SER A 739 4.94 42.84 12.21
CA SER A 739 4.70 42.59 10.79
C SER A 739 5.69 43.35 9.90
N MET A 740 6.05 44.57 10.28
CA MET A 740 7.05 45.37 9.55
C MET A 740 8.44 44.72 9.57
N ARG A 741 8.87 44.13 10.70
CA ARG A 741 10.11 43.33 10.77
C ARG A 741 10.02 42.05 9.96
N ASN A 742 8.83 41.47 9.87
CA ASN A 742 8.55 40.27 9.08
C ASN A 742 8.22 40.57 7.60
N LEU A 743 8.71 41.69 7.08
CA LEU A 743 8.65 42.07 5.66
C LEU A 743 7.23 42.28 5.10
N GLN A 744 6.30 42.80 5.90
CA GLN A 744 4.94 43.12 5.44
C GLN A 744 4.90 43.98 4.16
N LEU A 745 5.79 44.97 4.05
CA LEU A 745 5.82 45.85 2.87
C LEU A 745 6.16 45.09 1.59
N GLU A 746 7.09 44.15 1.65
CA GLU A 746 7.47 43.33 0.48
C GLU A 746 6.32 42.42 0.09
N TYR A 747 5.76 41.66 1.03
CA TYR A 747 4.66 40.74 0.72
C TYR A 747 3.37 41.45 0.33
N GLY A 748 3.10 42.65 0.87
CA GLY A 748 2.01 43.50 0.40
C GLY A 748 2.23 43.99 -1.03
N ALA A 749 3.44 44.43 -1.36
CA ALA A 749 3.78 44.87 -2.72
C ALA A 749 3.70 43.73 -3.76
N GLU A 750 4.00 42.49 -3.36
CA GLU A 750 3.82 41.30 -4.21
C GLU A 750 2.37 41.09 -4.65
N ILE A 751 1.37 41.44 -3.81
CA ILE A 751 -0.04 41.37 -4.21
C ILE A 751 -0.31 42.36 -5.35
N GLY A 752 0.12 43.62 -5.18
CA GLY A 752 -0.03 44.64 -6.22
C GLY A 752 0.63 44.23 -7.54
N ARG A 753 1.85 43.68 -7.47
CA ARG A 753 2.55 43.13 -8.64
C ARG A 753 1.79 41.97 -9.28
N ALA A 754 1.30 41.03 -8.48
CA ALA A 754 0.57 39.86 -8.95
C ALA A 754 -0.73 40.28 -9.66
N VAL A 755 -1.46 41.28 -9.13
CA VAL A 755 -2.66 41.83 -9.76
C VAL A 755 -2.34 42.51 -11.09
N VAL A 756 -1.30 43.36 -11.15
CA VAL A 756 -0.87 44.03 -12.39
C VAL A 756 -0.50 43.02 -13.47
N ASN A 757 0.22 41.97 -13.10
CA ASN A 757 0.70 40.94 -14.02
C ASN A 757 -0.31 39.80 -14.26
N PHE A 758 -1.51 39.87 -13.67
CA PHE A 758 -2.50 38.81 -13.80
C PHE A 758 -3.08 38.79 -15.22
N ASP A 759 -3.00 37.64 -15.87
CA ASP A 759 -3.61 37.36 -17.16
C ASP A 759 -4.92 36.59 -16.95
N GLY A 760 -6.03 37.16 -17.44
CA GLY A 760 -7.38 36.63 -17.27
C GLY A 760 -8.29 37.48 -16.36
N PRO A 761 -9.55 37.03 -16.15
CA PRO A 761 -10.55 37.80 -15.42
C PRO A 761 -10.30 37.83 -13.90
N ILE A 762 -10.48 38.99 -13.28
CA ILE A 762 -10.53 39.15 -11.82
C ILE A 762 -11.91 39.64 -11.41
N VAL A 763 -12.58 38.93 -10.51
CA VAL A 763 -13.84 39.36 -9.88
C VAL A 763 -13.56 39.67 -8.42
N PHE A 764 -13.58 40.94 -8.07
CA PHE A 764 -13.35 41.41 -6.71
C PHE A 764 -14.68 41.84 -6.08
N VAL A 765 -15.18 41.09 -5.11
CA VAL A 765 -16.49 41.29 -4.48
C VAL A 765 -16.31 41.75 -3.04
N VAL A 766 -16.67 43.00 -2.75
CA VAL A 766 -16.70 43.51 -1.37
C VAL A 766 -17.95 42.97 -0.67
N ILE A 767 -17.73 42.06 0.29
CA ILE A 767 -18.83 41.41 1.05
C ILE A 767 -19.05 42.05 2.42
N SER A 768 -18.05 42.74 2.96
CA SER A 768 -18.14 43.36 4.30
C SER A 768 -17.49 44.74 4.30
N ARG A 769 -16.18 44.83 4.55
CA ARG A 769 -15.44 46.10 4.65
C ARG A 769 -14.27 46.12 3.70
N TYR A 770 -13.91 47.32 3.23
CA TYR A 770 -12.79 47.54 2.34
C TYR A 770 -12.14 48.91 2.60
N HIS A 771 -10.97 48.93 3.24
CA HIS A 771 -10.30 50.17 3.65
C HIS A 771 -9.07 50.53 2.78
N GLY A 772 -8.68 51.80 2.84
CA GLY A 772 -7.70 52.43 1.93
C GLY A 772 -6.36 51.70 1.76
N GLY A 773 -5.83 51.07 2.82
CA GLY A 773 -4.58 50.30 2.73
C GLY A 773 -4.66 49.13 1.73
N ALA A 774 -5.81 48.46 1.64
CA ALA A 774 -6.06 47.38 0.68
C ALA A 774 -6.37 47.91 -0.74
N PHE A 775 -6.80 49.18 -0.85
CA PHE A 775 -7.09 49.84 -2.13
C PHE A 775 -5.85 49.98 -3.02
N VAL A 776 -4.68 50.09 -2.41
CA VAL A 776 -3.39 50.21 -3.12
C VAL A 776 -3.06 48.96 -3.93
N VAL A 777 -3.52 47.77 -3.50
CA VAL A 777 -3.15 46.49 -4.13
C VAL A 777 -4.30 45.81 -4.88
N PHE A 778 -5.55 46.26 -4.67
CA PHE A 778 -6.74 45.72 -5.34
C PHE A 778 -7.56 46.84 -5.98
N SER A 779 -6.98 47.60 -6.89
CA SER A 779 -7.69 48.62 -7.66
C SER A 779 -7.92 48.18 -9.09
N LYS A 780 -9.08 48.54 -9.66
CA LYS A 780 -9.36 48.38 -11.09
C LYS A 780 -8.33 49.09 -11.98
N THR A 781 -7.67 50.13 -11.46
CA THR A 781 -6.59 50.83 -12.18
C THR A 781 -5.33 49.95 -12.35
N LEU A 782 -5.14 48.92 -11.51
CA LEU A 782 -3.99 48.02 -11.61
C LEU A 782 -4.14 47.01 -12.76
N ASN A 783 -5.37 46.61 -13.08
CA ASN A 783 -5.65 45.64 -14.12
C ASN A 783 -7.05 45.87 -14.72
N GLU A 784 -7.10 46.14 -16.02
CA GLU A 784 -8.36 46.46 -16.74
C GLU A 784 -9.35 45.28 -16.77
N ASN A 785 -8.86 44.05 -16.63
CA ASN A 785 -9.67 42.83 -16.56
C ASN A 785 -10.34 42.63 -15.19
N MET A 786 -10.13 43.55 -14.24
CA MET A 786 -10.77 43.51 -12.93
C MET A 786 -12.18 44.10 -12.97
N THR A 787 -13.14 43.29 -12.55
CA THR A 787 -14.51 43.70 -12.24
C THR A 787 -14.67 43.81 -10.73
N VAL A 788 -15.07 44.98 -10.25
CA VAL A 788 -15.30 45.25 -8.83
C VAL A 788 -16.79 45.32 -8.56
N LEU A 789 -17.26 44.50 -7.63
CA LEU A 789 -18.65 44.41 -7.16
C LEU A 789 -18.69 44.66 -5.65
N ALA A 790 -19.83 45.10 -5.14
CA ALA A 790 -20.04 45.30 -3.72
C ALA A 790 -21.45 44.83 -3.35
N VAL A 791 -21.56 44.02 -2.29
CA VAL A 791 -22.85 43.61 -1.73
C VAL A 791 -23.50 44.82 -1.08
N GLU A 792 -24.81 44.97 -1.22
CA GLU A 792 -25.56 46.06 -0.59
C GLU A 792 -25.30 46.08 0.93
N GLY A 793 -25.05 47.27 1.48
CA GLY A 793 -24.67 47.45 2.88
C GLY A 793 -23.21 47.12 3.23
N SER A 794 -22.35 46.86 2.24
CA SER A 794 -20.89 46.82 2.45
C SER A 794 -20.28 48.23 2.53
N PHE A 795 -19.13 48.37 3.17
CA PHE A 795 -18.47 49.65 3.43
C PHE A 795 -17.11 49.75 2.76
N ALA A 796 -16.89 50.83 1.99
CA ALA A 796 -15.59 51.18 1.44
C ALA A 796 -15.17 52.59 1.87
N SER A 797 -13.98 52.75 2.46
CA SER A 797 -13.51 54.04 2.99
C SER A 797 -11.98 54.16 3.01
N VAL A 798 -11.45 55.38 3.05
CA VAL A 798 -9.99 55.58 3.14
C VAL A 798 -9.45 55.19 4.53
N ILE A 799 -10.19 55.50 5.59
CA ILE A 799 -9.86 55.18 6.99
C ILE A 799 -11.04 54.44 7.62
N GLY A 800 -10.77 53.47 8.49
CA GLY A 800 -11.79 52.76 9.26
C GLY A 800 -12.42 53.65 10.33
N GLY A 801 -13.75 53.70 10.36
CA GLY A 801 -14.56 54.48 11.29
C GLY A 801 -16.04 54.27 11.01
#